data_AF-A0A2T4H2R7-F1
#
_entry.id   AF-A0A2T4H2R7-F1
#
_cell.length_a   1.000
_cell.length_b   1.000
_cell.length_c   1.000
_cell.angle_alpha   90.00
_cell.angle_beta   90.00
_cell.angle_gamma   90.00
#
_symmetry.space_group_name_H-M   'P 1'
#
loop_
_entity.id
_entity.type
_entity.pdbx_description
1 polymer ?
#
loop_
_entity_poly.entity_id
_entity_poly.type
_entity_poly.pdbx_seq_one_letter_code
_entity_poly.pdbx_strand_id
1 'polypeptide(L)'
;MPKPRTRRGVGREEKKRKRLEEAEQQQESYENDSKRQRTVEDENNNGYEYPDGQDAQQNGIGETEFFGMLAEDEQEYFRRADELLELNQFPSAEDRDIFLENVYKEAQGKELKLASSQSCSRLMERIIQLSNTAQKKHLFEVFGGHFLSLVQHRFASHCAEALFLRSAGVVSQELAGFVVDTKGTDTDMQKPETSMEDHFLATLDELEGALSYLVTDRFASHTLRVLLLVLAGRPLEDASVRSLVKSKKKEKISVAGSAATDEANQGLRAVPTSFALAAKKIIQDSTAGMDATALRVLARHPIGNPTLQLLLELDLTLNKGEQKAESEQPTLLFQLLPGAPKSLYDSSSEASEFVNGMIYDLIGSRLIETLITHSPGKIFKALNQNIFLPRIEGYVRNDISSYAAIRVLNRLSKDDLVQAVEKIAPSVPQLVVKSRLNVLKTLFERCNARGANDEVKKLNKGLKEGCGTTPADLVIFLCGLKDEEQKKKDVQQLSKNEYAIQSHGAQLLTTLLKIPGPTKGVQESLLALEPATIVRLATTSMPTVTVLTTALSISSANPAFHKSIASAILPHTHELAVSQFGHNLINAIVEVPSKGRERSIPFHMKEAFMTRLGEHEAELRDSWMGRSVWRNWKGDMWKTRRGDWKIWMKEVDADIPSTLPQRGPKTAEKEKPRSKPTEEIMEEPVVEEPVAEDKMDVDEPVEQADNDDDAKKEKKKSKRDKKEKKEKKDKKDKKDKKEKRRRADDEMEE
;
A
#
# COMPACT_ATOMS: atom_id res chain seq x y z
N MET A 1 -63.65 -18.79 42.32
CA MET A 1 -63.34 -17.79 41.26
C MET A 1 -62.09 -17.00 41.64
N PRO A 2 -60.98 -17.13 40.91
CA PRO A 2 -59.84 -16.22 41.03
C PRO A 2 -59.92 -15.06 40.02
N LYS A 3 -59.42 -13.90 40.44
CA LYS A 3 -59.61 -12.54 39.90
C LYS A 3 -58.98 -12.29 38.50
N PRO A 4 -59.53 -11.35 37.70
CA PRO A 4 -58.98 -10.98 36.40
C PRO A 4 -57.68 -10.17 36.53
N ARG A 5 -56.68 -10.50 35.71
CA ARG A 5 -55.39 -9.78 35.64
C ARG A 5 -55.61 -8.36 35.12
N THR A 6 -54.98 -7.40 35.79
CA THR A 6 -55.09 -5.94 35.56
C THR A 6 -54.58 -5.49 34.19
N ARG A 7 -55.23 -4.45 33.63
CA ARG A 7 -54.95 -3.75 32.35
C ARG A 7 -53.49 -3.36 32.03
N ARG A 8 -52.54 -3.48 32.97
CA ARG A 8 -51.10 -3.23 32.75
C ARG A 8 -50.34 -4.40 32.12
N GLY A 9 -50.92 -5.61 32.11
CA GLY A 9 -50.33 -6.79 31.44
C GLY A 9 -50.56 -6.83 29.93
N VAL A 10 -51.73 -6.38 29.49
CA VAL A 10 -52.17 -6.43 28.08
C VAL A 10 -51.28 -5.55 27.18
N GLY A 11 -50.95 -4.33 27.63
CA GLY A 11 -50.07 -3.43 26.86
C GLY A 11 -48.61 -3.90 26.76
N ARG A 12 -48.15 -4.80 27.64
CA ARG A 12 -46.79 -5.36 27.58
C ARG A 12 -46.72 -6.58 26.65
N GLU A 13 -47.79 -7.37 26.59
CA GLU A 13 -47.94 -8.44 25.60
C GLU A 13 -48.13 -7.88 24.19
N GLU A 14 -48.92 -6.82 24.03
CA GLU A 14 -49.13 -6.18 22.73
C GLU A 14 -47.84 -5.55 22.17
N LYS A 15 -47.01 -4.95 23.03
CA LYS A 15 -45.69 -4.42 22.64
C LYS A 15 -44.66 -5.53 22.35
N LYS A 16 -44.81 -6.70 22.97
CA LYS A 16 -43.99 -7.89 22.69
C LYS A 16 -44.42 -8.54 21.38
N ARG A 17 -45.73 -8.56 21.09
CA ARG A 17 -46.28 -9.06 19.82
C ARG A 17 -45.92 -8.17 18.64
N LYS A 18 -45.99 -6.83 18.78
CA LYS A 18 -45.48 -5.90 17.76
C LYS A 18 -43.98 -6.07 17.47
N ARG A 19 -43.16 -6.33 18.49
CA ARG A 19 -41.71 -6.60 18.29
C ARG A 19 -41.45 -7.95 17.63
N LEU A 20 -42.32 -8.94 17.83
CA LEU A 20 -42.25 -10.22 17.14
C LEU A 20 -42.72 -10.09 15.69
N GLU A 21 -43.79 -9.34 15.43
CA GLU A 21 -44.27 -9.02 14.08
C GLU A 21 -43.25 -8.16 13.30
N GLU A 22 -42.57 -7.20 13.95
CA GLU A 22 -41.46 -6.42 13.36
C GLU A 22 -40.22 -7.29 13.10
N ALA A 23 -39.95 -8.27 13.96
CA ALA A 23 -38.84 -9.22 13.77
C ALA A 23 -39.14 -10.22 12.65
N GLU A 24 -40.37 -10.71 12.54
CA GLU A 24 -40.82 -11.58 11.45
C GLU A 24 -40.86 -10.83 10.11
N GLN A 25 -41.27 -9.55 10.08
CA GLN A 25 -41.18 -8.72 8.86
C GLN A 25 -39.74 -8.41 8.44
N GLN A 26 -38.82 -8.25 9.39
CA GLN A 26 -37.39 -8.14 9.08
C GLN A 26 -36.85 -9.49 8.58
N GLN A 27 -37.27 -10.61 9.17
CA GLN A 27 -36.83 -11.94 8.74
C GLN A 27 -37.36 -12.31 7.35
N GLU A 28 -38.60 -11.94 7.01
CA GLU A 28 -39.15 -12.05 5.64
C GLU A 28 -38.47 -11.10 4.65
N SER A 29 -38.00 -9.92 5.06
CA SER A 29 -37.20 -9.06 4.18
C SER A 29 -35.82 -9.65 3.90
N TYR A 30 -35.20 -10.31 4.89
CA TYR A 30 -33.93 -11.03 4.73
C TYR A 30 -34.09 -12.32 3.90
N GLU A 31 -35.22 -13.04 4.00
CA GLU A 31 -35.50 -14.21 3.16
C GLU A 31 -35.92 -13.86 1.72
N ASN A 32 -36.56 -12.70 1.49
CA ASN A 32 -36.85 -12.23 0.13
C ASN A 32 -35.59 -11.70 -0.59
N ASP A 33 -34.59 -11.21 0.14
CA ASP A 33 -33.28 -10.86 -0.43
C ASP A 33 -32.42 -12.11 -0.76
N SER A 34 -32.64 -13.24 -0.06
CA SER A 34 -31.92 -14.50 -0.34
C SER A 34 -32.55 -15.33 -1.47
N LYS A 35 -33.84 -15.10 -1.80
CA LYS A 35 -34.57 -15.78 -2.87
C LYS A 35 -34.64 -15.01 -4.21
N ARG A 36 -34.07 -13.80 -4.30
CA ARG A 36 -33.86 -13.16 -5.60
C ARG A 36 -32.79 -13.92 -6.38
N GLN A 37 -33.21 -14.59 -7.44
CA GLN A 37 -32.36 -15.05 -8.52
C GLN A 37 -31.53 -13.84 -8.98
N ARG A 38 -30.26 -13.76 -8.58
CA ARG A 38 -29.37 -12.65 -8.93
C ARG A 38 -29.04 -12.73 -10.42
N THR A 39 -29.85 -12.05 -11.24
CA THR A 39 -29.41 -11.56 -12.54
C THR A 39 -28.24 -10.61 -12.34
N VAL A 40 -27.15 -10.86 -13.05
CA VAL A 40 -25.96 -10.03 -13.03
C VAL A 40 -26.28 -8.77 -13.84
N GLU A 41 -26.90 -7.77 -13.20
CA GLU A 41 -27.03 -6.44 -13.76
C GLU A 41 -25.68 -5.73 -13.70
N ASP A 42 -25.11 -5.50 -14.88
CA ASP A 42 -23.71 -5.09 -15.07
C ASP A 42 -23.54 -3.56 -15.00
N GLU A 43 -24.08 -2.90 -13.98
CA GLU A 43 -23.96 -1.43 -13.86
C GLU A 43 -22.68 -1.01 -13.13
N ASN A 44 -21.60 -0.80 -13.89
CA ASN A 44 -20.54 0.20 -13.64
C ASN A 44 -19.34 -0.04 -14.57
N ASN A 45 -19.49 0.26 -15.86
CA ASN A 45 -18.37 0.59 -16.71
C ASN A 45 -18.47 2.07 -17.10
N ASN A 46 -17.35 2.77 -17.17
CA ASN A 46 -17.30 4.15 -17.61
C ASN A 46 -17.89 4.26 -19.02
N GLY A 47 -19.09 4.83 -19.16
CA GLY A 47 -19.53 5.61 -20.32
C GLY A 47 -19.56 4.98 -21.71
N TYR A 48 -19.48 3.65 -21.86
CA TYR A 48 -19.67 2.99 -23.15
C TYR A 48 -20.74 1.90 -23.00
N GLU A 49 -21.95 2.26 -23.42
CA GLU A 49 -23.09 1.37 -23.65
C GLU A 49 -22.71 0.37 -24.76
N TYR A 50 -22.60 -0.91 -24.42
CA TYR A 50 -22.70 -1.98 -25.39
C TYR A 50 -24.16 -2.42 -25.41
N PRO A 51 -24.83 -2.52 -26.58
CA PRO A 51 -26.20 -2.99 -26.63
C PRO A 51 -26.27 -4.43 -26.12
N ASP A 52 -26.91 -4.60 -24.98
CA ASP A 52 -27.28 -5.89 -24.44
C ASP A 52 -28.53 -6.38 -25.17
N GLY A 53 -28.46 -7.55 -25.80
CA GLY A 53 -29.59 -8.11 -26.55
C GLY A 53 -29.24 -8.64 -27.93
N GLN A 54 -28.30 -9.58 -28.00
CA GLN A 54 -28.25 -10.71 -28.93
C GLN A 54 -26.99 -11.49 -28.60
N ASP A 55 -27.03 -12.82 -28.73
CA ASP A 55 -25.86 -13.70 -28.72
C ASP A 55 -24.84 -13.22 -29.76
N ALA A 56 -24.03 -12.23 -29.39
CA ALA A 56 -22.98 -11.67 -30.19
C ALA A 56 -21.80 -12.65 -30.09
N GLN A 57 -21.86 -13.64 -30.96
CA GLN A 57 -20.76 -14.33 -31.61
C GLN A 57 -19.40 -14.00 -30.97
N GLN A 58 -18.91 -14.93 -30.14
CA GLN A 58 -17.57 -14.96 -29.58
C GLN A 58 -16.55 -14.59 -30.67
N ASN A 59 -16.03 -13.37 -30.64
CA ASN A 59 -14.90 -12.95 -31.48
C ASN A 59 -13.56 -13.44 -30.88
N GLY A 60 -13.51 -14.72 -30.52
CA GLY A 60 -12.29 -15.43 -30.15
C GLY A 60 -12.12 -16.62 -31.08
N ILE A 61 -10.98 -16.72 -31.74
CA ILE A 61 -10.60 -17.91 -32.51
C ILE A 61 -10.28 -19.00 -31.48
N GLY A 62 -11.29 -19.76 -31.08
CA GLY A 62 -11.19 -20.89 -30.17
C GLY A 62 -12.58 -21.31 -29.69
N GLU A 63 -13.03 -22.49 -30.09
CA GLU A 63 -14.20 -23.11 -29.45
C GLU A 63 -13.88 -23.27 -27.96
N THR A 64 -14.72 -22.75 -27.06
CA THR A 64 -14.55 -22.96 -25.63
C THR A 64 -14.63 -24.45 -25.36
N GLU A 65 -13.51 -25.04 -24.97
CA GLU A 65 -13.42 -26.48 -24.72
C GLU A 65 -14.42 -26.88 -23.64
N PHE A 66 -15.26 -27.86 -23.95
CA PHE A 66 -16.30 -28.31 -23.05
C PHE A 66 -15.84 -29.54 -22.27
N PHE A 67 -15.62 -29.37 -20.97
CA PHE A 67 -15.12 -30.42 -20.08
C PHE A 67 -16.22 -31.36 -19.56
N GLY A 68 -17.48 -31.16 -19.98
CA GLY A 68 -18.64 -31.88 -19.47
C GLY A 68 -19.30 -31.20 -18.27
N MET A 69 -20.53 -31.62 -17.97
CA MET A 69 -21.26 -31.18 -16.78
C MET A 69 -21.04 -32.16 -15.64
N LEU A 70 -21.14 -31.65 -14.41
CA LEU A 70 -21.30 -32.45 -13.20
C LEU A 70 -22.75 -32.95 -13.12
N ALA A 71 -22.95 -34.17 -12.63
CA ALA A 71 -24.28 -34.68 -12.35
C ALA A 71 -24.96 -33.86 -11.22
N GLU A 72 -26.29 -33.92 -11.12
CA GLU A 72 -27.03 -33.09 -10.15
C GLU A 72 -26.63 -33.36 -8.69
N ASP A 73 -26.41 -34.64 -8.36
CA ASP A 73 -25.94 -35.09 -7.06
C ASP A 73 -24.51 -34.61 -6.76
N GLU A 74 -23.62 -34.66 -7.74
CA GLU A 74 -22.26 -34.11 -7.63
C GLU A 74 -22.30 -32.59 -7.41
N GLN A 75 -23.09 -31.86 -8.20
CA GLN A 75 -23.23 -30.41 -8.05
C GLN A 75 -23.75 -30.05 -6.65
N GLU A 76 -24.74 -30.78 -6.15
CA GLU A 76 -25.28 -30.54 -4.82
C GLU A 76 -24.26 -30.84 -3.72
N TYR A 77 -23.51 -31.94 -3.85
CA TYR A 77 -22.43 -32.30 -2.93
C TYR A 77 -21.38 -31.18 -2.86
N PHE A 78 -20.84 -30.74 -4.00
CA PHE A 78 -19.80 -29.72 -4.03
C PHE A 78 -20.30 -28.35 -3.58
N ARG A 79 -21.55 -28.00 -3.91
CA ARG A 79 -22.16 -26.77 -3.40
C ARG A 79 -22.27 -26.81 -1.87
N ARG A 80 -22.72 -27.93 -1.29
CA ARG A 80 -22.78 -28.08 0.18
C ARG A 80 -21.38 -28.02 0.81
N ALA A 81 -20.38 -28.60 0.16
CA ALA A 81 -19.00 -28.51 0.62
C ALA A 81 -18.47 -27.07 0.62
N ASP A 82 -18.83 -26.28 -0.40
CA ASP A 82 -18.46 -24.87 -0.49
C ASP A 82 -19.03 -24.04 0.66
N GLU A 83 -20.33 -24.21 0.93
CA GLU A 83 -21.06 -23.52 2.01
C GLU A 83 -20.46 -23.87 3.39
N LEU A 84 -20.10 -25.13 3.61
CA LEU A 84 -19.46 -25.57 4.87
C LEU A 84 -18.07 -24.95 5.07
N LEU A 85 -17.25 -24.89 4.01
CA LEU A 85 -15.92 -24.26 4.06
C LEU A 85 -16.01 -22.74 4.25
N GLU A 86 -17.02 -22.09 3.68
CA GLU A 86 -17.26 -20.66 3.86
C GLU A 86 -17.66 -20.33 5.30
N LEU A 87 -18.58 -21.11 5.89
CA LEU A 87 -19.03 -20.92 7.26
C LEU A 87 -17.96 -21.28 8.29
N ASN A 88 -17.04 -22.18 7.93
CA ASN A 88 -15.96 -22.68 8.78
C ASN A 88 -16.43 -23.13 10.19
N GLN A 89 -17.56 -23.85 10.24
CA GLN A 89 -18.15 -24.37 11.48
C GLN A 89 -17.69 -25.79 11.80
N PHE A 90 -16.39 -26.05 11.65
CA PHE A 90 -15.82 -27.35 11.99
C PHE A 90 -15.54 -27.44 13.50
N PRO A 91 -15.73 -28.62 14.14
CA PRO A 91 -15.45 -28.79 15.56
C PRO A 91 -13.97 -28.58 15.90
N SER A 92 -13.07 -28.93 14.98
CA SER A 92 -11.61 -28.75 15.09
C SER A 92 -10.97 -28.48 13.73
N ALA A 93 -9.69 -28.10 13.73
CA ALA A 93 -8.93 -27.91 12.50
C ALA A 93 -8.63 -29.25 11.80
N GLU A 94 -8.41 -30.30 12.60
CA GLU A 94 -8.19 -31.66 12.13
C GLU A 94 -9.43 -32.21 11.41
N ASP A 95 -10.64 -31.96 11.93
CA ASP A 95 -11.89 -32.36 11.28
C ASP A 95 -12.07 -31.68 9.92
N ARG A 96 -11.67 -30.41 9.82
CA ARG A 96 -11.68 -29.66 8.56
C ARG A 96 -10.70 -30.29 7.56
N ASP A 97 -9.51 -30.68 8.00
CA ASP A 97 -8.49 -31.24 7.13
C ASP A 97 -8.91 -32.64 6.61
N ILE A 98 -9.54 -33.46 7.45
CA ILE A 98 -10.17 -34.74 7.04
C ILE A 98 -11.29 -34.50 6.03
N PHE A 99 -12.16 -33.51 6.30
CA PHE A 99 -13.23 -33.14 5.38
C PHE A 99 -12.67 -32.70 4.01
N LEU A 100 -11.64 -31.86 4.01
CA LEU A 100 -10.97 -31.42 2.78
C LEU A 100 -10.38 -32.61 2.01
N GLU A 101 -9.72 -33.55 2.68
CA GLU A 101 -9.17 -34.74 2.02
C GLU A 101 -10.25 -35.56 1.30
N ASN A 102 -11.44 -35.70 1.91
CA ASN A 102 -12.57 -36.36 1.27
C ASN A 102 -13.10 -35.57 0.07
N VAL A 103 -13.19 -34.24 0.17
CA VAL A 103 -13.59 -33.39 -0.95
C VAL A 103 -12.58 -33.47 -2.10
N TYR A 104 -11.27 -33.53 -1.81
CA TYR A 104 -10.23 -33.74 -2.81
C TYR A 104 -10.38 -35.08 -3.53
N LYS A 105 -10.63 -36.16 -2.77
CA LYS A 105 -10.86 -37.50 -3.35
C LYS A 105 -12.07 -37.50 -4.28
N GLU A 106 -13.16 -36.83 -3.88
CA GLU A 106 -14.37 -36.74 -4.71
C GLU A 106 -14.18 -35.86 -5.95
N ALA A 107 -13.33 -34.83 -5.86
CA ALA A 107 -12.98 -33.95 -6.96
C ALA A 107 -12.07 -34.61 -8.01
N GLN A 108 -11.42 -35.73 -7.68
CA GLN A 108 -10.43 -36.37 -8.55
C GLN A 108 -11.05 -36.81 -9.89
N GLY A 109 -10.47 -36.36 -10.99
CA GLY A 109 -10.99 -36.58 -12.35
C GLY A 109 -12.19 -35.69 -12.75
N LYS A 110 -12.61 -34.77 -11.88
CA LYS A 110 -13.72 -33.82 -12.09
C LYS A 110 -13.26 -32.36 -11.98
N GLU A 111 -11.95 -32.11 -11.85
CA GLU A 111 -11.37 -30.81 -11.53
C GLU A 111 -11.66 -29.77 -12.62
N LEU A 112 -11.52 -30.14 -13.89
CA LEU A 112 -11.81 -29.26 -15.03
C LEU A 112 -13.30 -28.87 -15.07
N LYS A 113 -14.20 -29.81 -14.76
CA LYS A 113 -15.65 -29.56 -14.65
C LYS A 113 -15.98 -28.62 -13.48
N LEU A 114 -15.33 -28.83 -12.33
CA LEU A 114 -15.47 -27.99 -11.15
C LEU A 114 -14.99 -26.55 -11.43
N ALA A 115 -13.81 -26.40 -12.03
CA ALA A 115 -13.23 -25.09 -12.37
C ALA A 115 -14.06 -24.32 -13.39
N SER A 116 -14.67 -25.01 -14.36
CA SER A 116 -15.52 -24.41 -15.40
C SER A 116 -16.99 -24.25 -14.99
N SER A 117 -17.40 -24.72 -13.80
CA SER A 117 -18.78 -24.62 -13.32
C SER A 117 -19.10 -23.29 -12.64
N GLN A 118 -20.27 -22.72 -12.93
CA GLN A 118 -20.78 -21.50 -12.28
C GLN A 118 -20.97 -21.69 -10.77
N SER A 119 -21.45 -22.87 -10.35
CA SER A 119 -21.78 -23.17 -8.96
C SER A 119 -20.55 -23.62 -8.17
N CYS A 120 -19.61 -24.31 -8.82
CA CYS A 120 -18.52 -25.01 -8.12
C CYS A 120 -17.12 -24.37 -8.30
N SER A 121 -16.94 -23.40 -9.20
CA SER A 121 -15.65 -22.72 -9.39
C SER A 121 -15.16 -22.02 -8.12
N ARG A 122 -16.08 -21.47 -7.31
CA ARG A 122 -15.75 -20.90 -5.99
C ARG A 122 -15.14 -21.93 -5.06
N LEU A 123 -15.73 -23.13 -5.01
CA LEU A 123 -15.17 -24.24 -4.25
C LEU A 123 -13.77 -24.57 -4.75
N MET A 124 -13.56 -24.65 -6.06
CA MET A 124 -12.23 -24.91 -6.62
C MET A 124 -11.22 -23.85 -6.19
N GLU A 125 -11.56 -22.56 -6.23
CA GLU A 125 -10.71 -21.50 -5.68
C GLU A 125 -10.40 -21.70 -4.19
N ARG A 126 -11.40 -22.07 -3.37
CA ARG A 126 -11.21 -22.37 -1.93
C ARG A 126 -10.29 -23.57 -1.70
N ILE A 127 -10.49 -24.64 -2.45
CA ILE A 127 -9.66 -25.85 -2.46
C ILE A 127 -8.21 -25.46 -2.75
N ILE A 128 -7.96 -24.70 -3.83
CA ILE A 128 -6.63 -24.21 -4.21
C ILE A 128 -5.94 -23.41 -3.08
N GLN A 129 -6.69 -22.59 -2.33
CA GLN A 129 -6.14 -21.81 -1.22
C GLN A 129 -5.65 -22.68 -0.05
N LEU A 130 -6.26 -23.85 0.12
CA LEU A 130 -5.98 -24.81 1.19
C LEU A 130 -5.06 -25.95 0.74
N SER A 131 -4.79 -26.07 -0.56
CA SER A 131 -3.92 -27.12 -1.10
C SER A 131 -2.52 -27.07 -0.49
N ASN A 132 -1.93 -28.23 -0.24
CA ASN A 132 -0.48 -28.37 0.00
C ASN A 132 0.32 -28.30 -1.31
N THR A 133 1.63 -28.52 -1.28
CA THR A 133 2.48 -28.42 -2.49
C THR A 133 2.16 -29.52 -3.51
N ALA A 134 2.03 -30.77 -3.09
CA ALA A 134 1.74 -31.90 -3.96
C ALA A 134 0.38 -31.74 -4.67
N GLN A 135 -0.64 -31.30 -3.93
CA GLN A 135 -1.97 -31.01 -4.48
C GLN A 135 -1.93 -29.88 -5.52
N LYS A 136 -1.13 -28.82 -5.29
CA LYS A 136 -0.98 -27.75 -6.30
C LYS A 136 -0.31 -28.28 -7.57
N LYS A 137 0.77 -29.06 -7.45
CA LYS A 137 1.45 -29.68 -8.61
C LYS A 137 0.48 -30.57 -9.39
N HIS A 138 -0.29 -31.39 -8.69
CA HIS A 138 -1.33 -32.22 -9.32
C HIS A 138 -2.36 -31.38 -10.09
N LEU A 139 -2.83 -30.26 -9.53
CA LEU A 139 -3.74 -29.36 -10.24
C LEU A 139 -3.11 -28.73 -11.50
N PHE A 140 -1.81 -28.42 -11.48
CA PHE A 140 -1.10 -28.00 -12.71
C PHE A 140 -1.06 -29.11 -13.75
N GLU A 141 -0.87 -30.36 -13.35
CA GLU A 141 -0.87 -31.51 -14.27
C GLU A 141 -2.26 -31.72 -14.88
N VAL A 142 -3.32 -31.64 -14.09
CA VAL A 142 -4.70 -31.81 -14.56
C VAL A 142 -5.14 -30.65 -15.47
N PHE A 143 -4.68 -29.43 -15.20
CA PHE A 143 -4.99 -28.27 -16.04
C PHE A 143 -4.08 -28.16 -17.27
N GLY A 144 -2.95 -28.87 -17.28
CA GLY A 144 -1.99 -28.86 -18.37
C GLY A 144 -2.60 -29.34 -19.68
N GLY A 145 -2.35 -28.60 -20.76
CA GLY A 145 -2.96 -28.83 -22.07
C GLY A 145 -4.31 -28.14 -22.26
N HIS A 146 -4.87 -27.55 -21.20
CA HIS A 146 -6.16 -26.86 -21.19
C HIS A 146 -6.07 -25.41 -20.71
N PHE A 147 -4.90 -24.94 -20.25
CA PHE A 147 -4.73 -23.58 -19.76
C PHE A 147 -5.21 -22.51 -20.73
N LEU A 148 -4.98 -22.65 -22.04
CA LEU A 148 -5.47 -21.68 -23.01
C LEU A 148 -7.00 -21.49 -22.92
N SER A 149 -7.74 -22.59 -22.86
CA SER A 149 -9.19 -22.58 -22.68
C SER A 149 -9.57 -22.03 -21.30
N LEU A 150 -8.90 -22.48 -20.24
CA LEU A 150 -9.23 -22.13 -18.87
C LEU A 150 -9.02 -20.64 -18.59
N VAL A 151 -7.93 -20.03 -19.09
CA VAL A 151 -7.64 -18.61 -18.86
C VAL A 151 -8.64 -17.68 -19.56
N GLN A 152 -9.26 -18.13 -20.65
CA GLN A 152 -10.31 -17.41 -21.37
C GLN A 152 -11.71 -17.69 -20.82
N HIS A 153 -11.86 -18.62 -19.89
CA HIS A 153 -13.16 -19.01 -19.39
C HIS A 153 -13.64 -18.09 -18.25
N ARG A 154 -14.94 -17.74 -18.24
CA ARG A 154 -15.52 -16.79 -17.27
C ARG A 154 -15.41 -17.17 -15.80
N PHE A 155 -15.21 -18.46 -15.50
CA PHE A 155 -15.07 -18.99 -14.14
C PHE A 155 -13.68 -19.59 -13.91
N ALA A 156 -13.28 -20.56 -14.74
CA ALA A 156 -11.97 -21.20 -14.64
C ALA A 156 -10.76 -20.25 -14.71
N SER A 157 -10.88 -19.08 -15.35
CA SER A 157 -9.80 -18.07 -15.31
C SER A 157 -9.45 -17.65 -13.88
N HIS A 158 -10.44 -17.55 -13.00
CA HIS A 158 -10.23 -17.26 -11.58
C HIS A 158 -9.58 -18.43 -10.83
N CYS A 159 -9.90 -19.67 -11.20
CA CYS A 159 -9.22 -20.86 -10.66
C CYS A 159 -7.75 -20.88 -11.09
N ALA A 160 -7.45 -20.57 -12.36
CA ALA A 160 -6.08 -20.45 -12.86
C ALA A 160 -5.32 -19.32 -12.14
N GLU A 161 -5.93 -18.13 -11.98
CA GLU A 161 -5.36 -17.04 -11.18
C GLU A 161 -5.05 -17.52 -9.75
N ALA A 162 -6.00 -18.15 -9.07
CA ALA A 162 -5.81 -18.65 -7.71
C ALA A 162 -4.64 -19.65 -7.66
N LEU A 163 -4.57 -20.59 -8.62
CA LEU A 163 -3.54 -21.61 -8.68
C LEU A 163 -2.15 -20.98 -8.86
N PHE A 164 -2.01 -20.03 -9.79
CA PHE A 164 -0.74 -19.34 -10.03
C PHE A 164 -0.28 -18.56 -8.80
N LEU A 165 -1.20 -17.84 -8.15
CA LEU A 165 -0.86 -17.02 -6.99
C LEU A 165 -0.50 -17.84 -5.77
N ARG A 166 -1.24 -18.91 -5.50
CA ARG A 166 -0.99 -19.79 -4.36
C ARG A 166 0.24 -20.67 -4.56
N SER A 167 0.66 -20.88 -5.80
CA SER A 167 1.86 -21.66 -6.14
C SER A 167 3.12 -20.82 -6.26
N ALA A 168 3.00 -19.50 -6.35
CA ALA A 168 4.12 -18.59 -6.53
C ALA A 168 5.20 -18.75 -5.42
N GLY A 169 4.77 -18.82 -4.15
CA GLY A 169 5.68 -19.01 -3.01
C GLY A 169 6.39 -20.36 -3.00
N VAL A 170 5.78 -21.40 -3.60
CA VAL A 170 6.40 -22.73 -3.71
C VAL A 170 7.64 -22.67 -4.60
N VAL A 171 7.60 -21.94 -5.71
CA VAL A 171 8.78 -21.74 -6.58
C VAL A 171 9.96 -21.16 -5.80
N SER A 172 9.69 -20.17 -4.95
CA SER A 172 10.72 -19.53 -4.13
C SER A 172 11.28 -20.47 -3.04
N GLN A 173 10.43 -21.35 -2.49
CA GLN A 173 10.85 -22.36 -1.52
C GLN A 173 11.73 -23.44 -2.18
N GLU A 174 11.32 -23.96 -3.33
CA GLU A 174 12.09 -24.95 -4.10
C GLU A 174 13.44 -24.37 -4.54
N LEU A 175 13.48 -23.12 -5.00
CA LEU A 175 14.71 -22.41 -5.36
C LEU A 175 15.68 -22.27 -4.17
N ALA A 176 15.15 -22.11 -2.95
CA ALA A 176 15.95 -22.02 -1.73
C ALA A 176 16.42 -23.40 -1.22
N GLY A 177 16.13 -24.48 -1.94
CA GLY A 177 16.47 -25.85 -1.55
C GLY A 177 15.54 -26.45 -0.50
N PHE A 178 14.43 -25.78 -0.17
CA PHE A 178 13.37 -26.36 0.66
C PHE A 178 12.48 -27.24 -0.21
N VAL A 179 12.88 -28.49 -0.37
CA VAL A 179 11.95 -29.54 -0.83
C VAL A 179 11.18 -30.00 0.40
N VAL A 180 9.88 -29.70 0.47
CA VAL A 180 9.02 -30.25 1.51
C VAL A 180 9.00 -31.77 1.31
N ASP A 181 9.62 -32.48 2.23
CA ASP A 181 9.72 -33.94 2.27
C ASP A 181 8.30 -34.53 2.21
N THR A 182 7.94 -35.14 1.08
CA THR A 182 6.65 -35.79 0.82
C THR A 182 6.51 -37.10 1.61
N LYS A 183 6.71 -37.05 2.93
CA LYS A 183 6.65 -38.21 3.84
C LYS A 183 5.23 -38.73 4.12
N GLY A 184 4.30 -38.57 3.17
CA GLY A 184 2.88 -38.90 3.35
C GLY A 184 2.25 -39.83 2.32
N THR A 185 2.94 -40.20 1.24
CA THR A 185 2.37 -41.06 0.19
C THR A 185 3.13 -42.39 0.08
N ASP A 186 2.35 -43.47 -0.09
CA ASP A 186 2.79 -44.85 -0.21
C ASP A 186 4.03 -45.03 -1.11
N THR A 187 4.92 -45.92 -0.67
CA THR A 187 6.26 -46.20 -1.22
C THR A 187 6.34 -46.64 -2.68
N ASP A 188 5.23 -46.69 -3.43
CA ASP A 188 5.17 -47.21 -4.81
C ASP A 188 5.08 -46.13 -5.92
N MET A 189 5.12 -44.84 -5.59
CA MET A 189 4.99 -43.75 -6.57
C MET A 189 6.16 -42.74 -6.55
N GLN A 190 7.40 -43.22 -6.44
CA GLN A 190 8.59 -42.38 -6.69
C GLN A 190 8.81 -42.17 -8.20
N LYS A 191 7.90 -41.44 -8.85
CA LYS A 191 8.27 -40.68 -10.04
C LYS A 191 8.98 -39.39 -9.59
N PRO A 192 10.03 -38.93 -10.28
CA PRO A 192 10.57 -37.61 -10.01
C PRO A 192 9.45 -36.58 -10.23
N GLU A 193 8.97 -35.97 -9.16
CA GLU A 193 7.96 -34.91 -9.26
C GLU A 193 8.57 -33.72 -10.01
N THR A 194 7.87 -33.27 -11.05
CA THR A 194 8.19 -32.05 -11.80
C THR A 194 8.27 -30.86 -10.83
N SER A 195 9.23 -29.96 -11.05
CA SER A 195 9.35 -28.78 -10.19
C SER A 195 8.19 -27.82 -10.42
N MET A 196 7.87 -26.98 -9.43
CA MET A 196 6.87 -25.93 -9.62
C MET A 196 7.32 -24.93 -10.69
N GLU A 197 8.63 -24.67 -10.79
CA GLU A 197 9.22 -23.88 -11.88
C GLU A 197 8.84 -24.44 -13.26
N ASP A 198 9.03 -25.75 -13.47
CA ASP A 198 8.74 -26.41 -14.75
C ASP A 198 7.23 -26.39 -15.08
N HIS A 199 6.34 -26.54 -14.09
CA HIS A 199 4.90 -26.41 -14.31
C HIS A 199 4.50 -25.02 -14.82
N PHE A 200 5.10 -23.96 -14.27
CA PHE A 200 4.89 -22.60 -14.78
C PHE A 200 5.42 -22.45 -16.21
N LEU A 201 6.62 -22.97 -16.51
CA LEU A 201 7.19 -22.89 -17.85
C LEU A 201 6.35 -23.64 -18.88
N ALA A 202 5.89 -24.85 -18.56
CA ALA A 202 4.99 -25.62 -19.43
C ALA A 202 3.67 -24.89 -19.70
N THR A 203 3.12 -24.20 -18.68
CA THR A 203 1.94 -23.34 -18.85
C THR A 203 2.21 -22.21 -19.85
N LEU A 204 3.41 -21.61 -19.84
CA LEU A 204 3.75 -20.52 -20.75
C LEU A 204 3.94 -21.01 -22.19
N ASP A 205 4.56 -22.18 -22.37
CA ASP A 205 4.73 -22.82 -23.68
C ASP A 205 3.36 -23.09 -24.33
N GLU A 206 2.36 -23.48 -23.53
CA GLU A 206 0.98 -23.67 -24.01
C GLU A 206 0.34 -22.37 -24.52
N LEU A 207 0.67 -21.22 -23.90
CA LEU A 207 0.08 -19.92 -24.23
C LEU A 207 0.81 -19.16 -25.35
N GLU A 208 2.04 -19.55 -25.70
CA GLU A 208 2.96 -18.80 -26.57
C GLU A 208 2.32 -18.30 -27.88
N GLY A 209 1.59 -19.17 -28.59
CA GLY A 209 0.96 -18.84 -29.88
C GLY A 209 -0.27 -17.92 -29.77
N ALA A 210 -0.78 -17.69 -28.56
CA ALA A 210 -2.00 -16.96 -28.29
C ALA A 210 -1.78 -15.59 -27.61
N LEU A 211 -0.57 -15.32 -27.13
CA LEU A 211 -0.28 -14.16 -26.27
C LEU A 211 -0.78 -12.82 -26.83
N SER A 212 -0.63 -12.59 -28.13
CA SER A 212 -0.99 -11.34 -28.80
C SER A 212 -2.47 -10.95 -28.64
N TYR A 213 -3.40 -11.92 -28.66
CA TYR A 213 -4.82 -11.64 -28.49
C TYR A 213 -5.28 -11.77 -27.02
N LEU A 214 -4.61 -12.60 -26.21
CA LEU A 214 -4.92 -12.76 -24.78
C LEU A 214 -4.74 -11.45 -24.01
N VAL A 215 -3.85 -10.56 -24.48
CA VAL A 215 -3.66 -9.21 -23.93
C VAL A 215 -4.97 -8.40 -23.93
N THR A 216 -5.86 -8.62 -24.89
CA THR A 216 -7.15 -7.92 -25.03
C THR A 216 -8.37 -8.74 -24.61
N ASP A 217 -8.19 -10.03 -24.31
CA ASP A 217 -9.27 -10.90 -23.86
C ASP A 217 -9.79 -10.47 -22.48
N ARG A 218 -11.11 -10.44 -22.31
CA ARG A 218 -11.77 -9.93 -21.10
C ARG A 218 -11.46 -10.73 -19.83
N PHE A 219 -11.10 -12.00 -19.96
CA PHE A 219 -10.74 -12.87 -18.83
C PHE A 219 -9.23 -13.13 -18.83
N ALA A 220 -8.68 -13.58 -19.95
CA ALA A 220 -7.29 -14.04 -19.99
C ALA A 220 -6.29 -12.92 -19.75
N SER A 221 -6.61 -11.67 -20.08
CA SER A 221 -5.75 -10.53 -19.76
C SER A 221 -5.47 -10.41 -18.26
N HIS A 222 -6.43 -10.75 -17.40
CA HIS A 222 -6.23 -10.74 -15.94
C HIS A 222 -5.26 -11.84 -15.51
N THR A 223 -5.48 -13.06 -15.99
CA THR A 223 -4.64 -14.21 -15.73
C THR A 223 -3.21 -14.04 -16.25
N LEU A 224 -3.04 -13.44 -17.44
CA LEU A 224 -1.74 -13.11 -18.00
C LEU A 224 -0.99 -12.09 -17.14
N ARG A 225 -1.68 -11.05 -16.63
CA ARG A 225 -1.08 -10.09 -15.69
C ARG A 225 -0.65 -10.77 -14.38
N VAL A 226 -1.44 -11.73 -13.89
CA VAL A 226 -1.06 -12.56 -12.73
C VAL A 226 0.21 -13.36 -13.01
N LEU A 227 0.27 -14.09 -14.13
CA LEU A 227 1.45 -14.86 -14.53
C LEU A 227 2.70 -13.96 -14.58
N LEU A 228 2.62 -12.82 -15.28
CA LEU A 228 3.72 -11.87 -15.39
C LEU A 228 4.23 -11.37 -14.02
N LEU A 229 3.35 -11.15 -13.06
CA LEU A 229 3.73 -10.75 -11.69
C LEU A 229 4.38 -11.89 -10.91
N VAL A 230 3.88 -13.12 -11.09
CA VAL A 230 4.47 -14.32 -10.50
C VAL A 230 5.90 -14.52 -11.01
N LEU A 231 6.08 -14.42 -12.34
CA LEU A 231 7.39 -14.52 -12.99
C LEU A 231 8.35 -13.41 -12.55
N ALA A 232 7.84 -12.20 -12.35
CA ALA A 232 8.63 -11.07 -11.86
C ALA A 232 8.92 -11.10 -10.34
N GLY A 233 8.37 -12.07 -9.61
CA GLY A 233 8.53 -12.18 -8.15
C GLY A 233 7.85 -11.05 -7.36
N ARG A 234 6.87 -10.35 -7.95
CA ARG A 234 6.28 -9.15 -7.33
C ARG A 234 5.07 -9.50 -6.45
N PRO A 235 4.85 -8.77 -5.35
CA PRO A 235 3.66 -8.95 -4.52
C PRO A 235 2.42 -8.42 -5.23
N LEU A 236 1.30 -9.13 -5.10
CA LEU A 236 0.00 -8.67 -5.58
C LEU A 236 -0.65 -7.59 -4.72
N GLU A 237 -0.13 -7.37 -3.51
CA GLU A 237 -0.75 -6.48 -2.54
C GLU A 237 -0.40 -5.02 -2.75
N ASP A 238 0.59 -4.73 -3.59
CA ASP A 238 0.96 -3.37 -3.95
C ASP A 238 -0.24 -2.67 -4.61
N ALA A 239 -0.52 -1.43 -4.19
CA ALA A 239 -1.70 -0.69 -4.62
C ALA A 239 -1.70 -0.43 -6.14
N SER A 240 -0.51 -0.24 -6.72
CA SER A 240 -0.28 -0.16 -8.17
C SER A 240 -0.70 -1.46 -8.86
N VAL A 241 -0.24 -2.60 -8.34
CA VAL A 241 -0.51 -3.95 -8.86
C VAL A 241 -1.98 -4.32 -8.71
N ARG A 242 -2.63 -4.00 -7.58
CA ARG A 242 -4.07 -4.27 -7.37
C ARG A 242 -4.94 -3.58 -8.43
N SER A 243 -4.61 -2.35 -8.79
CA SER A 243 -5.34 -1.60 -9.84
C SER A 243 -5.16 -2.22 -11.23
N LEU A 244 -4.03 -2.88 -11.47
CA LEU A 244 -3.73 -3.55 -12.72
C LEU A 244 -4.28 -4.97 -12.77
N VAL A 245 -4.43 -5.69 -11.66
CA VAL A 245 -4.76 -7.14 -11.70
C VAL A 245 -6.22 -7.43 -11.42
N LYS A 246 -6.87 -6.68 -10.51
CA LYS A 246 -8.22 -7.03 -10.03
C LYS A 246 -9.27 -6.12 -10.67
N SER A 247 -10.30 -6.73 -11.25
CA SER A 247 -11.54 -6.01 -11.52
C SER A 247 -12.11 -5.47 -10.21
N LYS A 248 -12.62 -4.22 -10.23
CA LYS A 248 -13.26 -3.59 -9.06
C LYS A 248 -14.49 -4.36 -8.58
N LYS A 249 -15.06 -5.24 -9.43
CA LYS A 249 -16.22 -6.08 -9.14
C LYS A 249 -15.86 -7.49 -8.65
N LYS A 250 -14.56 -7.85 -8.54
CA LYS A 250 -14.15 -9.20 -8.12
C LYS A 250 -14.50 -9.44 -6.65
N GLU A 251 -15.30 -10.47 -6.40
CA GLU A 251 -15.57 -11.00 -5.07
C GLU A 251 -14.28 -11.57 -4.45
N LYS A 252 -13.98 -11.22 -3.20
CA LYS A 252 -12.80 -11.74 -2.50
C LYS A 252 -13.16 -13.06 -1.83
N ILE A 253 -12.82 -14.17 -2.48
CA ILE A 253 -12.97 -15.51 -1.88
C ILE A 253 -11.86 -15.69 -0.84
N SER A 254 -12.25 -15.86 0.41
CA SER A 254 -11.35 -16.17 1.53
C SER A 254 -11.83 -17.40 2.27
N VAL A 255 -10.90 -18.17 2.85
CA VAL A 255 -11.20 -19.33 3.70
C VAL A 255 -10.32 -19.32 4.94
N ALA A 256 -10.89 -19.71 6.07
CA ALA A 256 -10.12 -19.86 7.30
C ALA A 256 -9.02 -20.94 7.12
N GLY A 257 -7.78 -20.59 7.44
CA GLY A 257 -6.61 -21.45 7.24
C GLY A 257 -5.72 -21.07 6.05
N SER A 258 -6.16 -20.18 5.15
CA SER A 258 -5.33 -19.73 4.01
C SER A 258 -4.29 -18.65 4.36
N ALA A 259 -4.23 -18.22 5.62
CA ALA A 259 -3.34 -17.13 6.07
C ALA A 259 -1.84 -17.48 5.91
N ALA A 260 -1.45 -18.73 6.18
CA ALA A 260 -0.05 -19.16 6.06
C ALA A 260 0.45 -19.14 4.60
N THR A 261 -0.41 -19.48 3.64
CA THR A 261 -0.14 -19.39 2.20
C THR A 261 -0.14 -17.94 1.70
N ASP A 262 -0.87 -17.03 2.37
CA ASP A 262 -0.77 -15.59 2.11
C ASP A 262 0.56 -15.01 2.59
N GLU A 263 1.05 -15.38 3.77
CA GLU A 263 2.33 -14.90 4.33
C GLU A 263 3.53 -15.23 3.44
N ALA A 264 3.62 -16.46 2.93
CA ALA A 264 4.71 -16.87 2.04
C ALA A 264 4.77 -16.08 0.71
N ASN A 265 3.68 -15.41 0.35
CA ASN A 265 3.55 -14.60 -0.85
C ASN A 265 3.58 -13.09 -0.59
N GLN A 266 3.86 -12.66 0.65
CA GLN A 266 4.02 -11.26 1.00
C GLN A 266 5.39 -10.72 0.57
N GLY A 267 5.39 -9.55 -0.05
CA GLY A 267 6.61 -8.86 -0.46
C GLY A 267 7.26 -9.38 -1.75
N LEU A 268 8.48 -8.91 -2.01
CA LEU A 268 9.25 -9.28 -3.19
C LEU A 268 9.87 -10.68 -3.01
N ARG A 269 9.58 -11.59 -3.93
CA ARG A 269 10.05 -12.98 -3.91
C ARG A 269 11.27 -13.18 -4.81
N ALA A 270 12.15 -14.08 -4.40
CA ALA A 270 13.21 -14.59 -5.26
C ALA A 270 12.60 -15.55 -6.29
N VAL A 271 13.00 -15.40 -7.56
CA VAL A 271 12.52 -16.22 -8.68
C VAL A 271 13.71 -16.78 -9.47
N PRO A 272 13.56 -17.96 -10.09
CA PRO A 272 14.58 -18.54 -10.96
C PRO A 272 14.92 -17.65 -12.16
N THR A 273 16.11 -17.84 -12.74
CA THR A 273 16.52 -17.07 -13.92
C THR A 273 15.67 -17.37 -15.15
N SER A 274 15.14 -18.60 -15.25
CA SER A 274 14.20 -19.01 -16.31
C SER A 274 12.95 -18.13 -16.33
N PHE A 275 12.41 -17.73 -15.17
CA PHE A 275 11.23 -16.86 -15.08
C PHE A 275 11.50 -15.46 -15.64
N ALA A 276 12.68 -14.91 -15.40
CA ALA A 276 13.07 -13.62 -15.99
C ALA A 276 13.20 -13.71 -17.51
N LEU A 277 13.73 -14.82 -18.03
CA LEU A 277 13.82 -15.07 -19.48
C LEU A 277 12.43 -15.26 -20.08
N ALA A 278 11.56 -16.04 -19.44
CA ALA A 278 10.19 -16.28 -19.87
C ALA A 278 9.37 -14.98 -19.88
N ALA A 279 9.50 -14.13 -18.86
CA ALA A 279 8.86 -12.82 -18.84
C ALA A 279 9.32 -11.93 -20.00
N LYS A 280 10.62 -11.90 -20.33
CA LYS A 280 11.14 -11.17 -21.49
C LYS A 280 10.56 -11.71 -22.80
N LYS A 281 10.49 -13.03 -22.94
CA LYS A 281 9.92 -13.71 -24.11
C LYS A 281 8.44 -13.37 -24.28
N ILE A 282 7.63 -13.46 -23.22
CA ILE A 282 6.21 -13.08 -23.27
C ILE A 282 6.03 -11.63 -23.70
N ILE A 283 6.85 -10.70 -23.19
CA ILE A 283 6.78 -9.29 -23.59
C ILE A 283 7.04 -9.15 -25.09
N GLN A 284 8.06 -9.82 -25.62
CA GLN A 284 8.38 -9.81 -27.03
C GLN A 284 7.26 -10.42 -27.87
N ASP A 285 6.81 -11.64 -27.54
CA ASP A 285 5.80 -12.38 -28.30
C ASP A 285 4.44 -11.67 -28.30
N SER A 286 4.10 -11.01 -27.19
CA SER A 286 2.87 -10.23 -27.04
C SER A 286 2.85 -8.97 -27.91
N THR A 287 4.01 -8.43 -28.30
CA THR A 287 4.11 -7.16 -29.07
C THR A 287 4.79 -7.31 -30.43
N ALA A 288 5.32 -8.49 -30.77
CA ALA A 288 6.07 -8.73 -32.01
C ALA A 288 5.30 -8.40 -33.29
N GLY A 289 3.99 -8.63 -33.32
CA GLY A 289 3.13 -8.33 -34.46
C GLY A 289 2.51 -6.92 -34.45
N MET A 290 2.82 -6.08 -33.47
CA MET A 290 2.18 -4.78 -33.30
C MET A 290 3.00 -3.66 -33.95
N ASP A 291 2.44 -3.02 -34.97
CA ASP A 291 2.98 -1.78 -35.51
C ASP A 291 2.64 -0.59 -34.58
N ALA A 292 3.15 0.60 -34.92
CA ALA A 292 2.89 1.82 -34.14
C ALA A 292 1.39 2.13 -34.03
N THR A 293 0.60 1.76 -35.04
CA THR A 293 -0.86 1.95 -35.07
C THR A 293 -1.54 1.02 -34.08
N ALA A 294 -1.23 -0.27 -34.11
CA ALA A 294 -1.77 -1.28 -33.20
C ALA A 294 -1.43 -0.94 -31.74
N LEU A 295 -0.20 -0.51 -31.45
CA LEU A 295 0.19 -0.07 -30.10
C LEU A 295 -0.59 1.16 -29.63
N ARG A 296 -0.87 2.12 -30.53
CA ARG A 296 -1.71 3.30 -30.22
C ARG A 296 -3.15 2.91 -29.90
N VAL A 297 -3.71 1.95 -30.64
CA VAL A 297 -5.04 1.40 -30.36
C VAL A 297 -5.05 0.67 -29.02
N LEU A 298 -4.07 -0.20 -28.78
CA LEU A 298 -3.93 -0.94 -27.53
C LEU A 298 -3.75 -0.01 -26.32
N ALA A 299 -3.00 1.08 -26.48
CA ALA A 299 -2.81 2.10 -25.46
C ALA A 299 -4.11 2.80 -25.05
N ARG A 300 -5.17 2.77 -25.87
CA ARG A 300 -6.49 3.31 -25.53
C ARG A 300 -7.51 2.21 -25.20
N HIS A 301 -7.14 0.95 -25.35
CA HIS A 301 -8.05 -0.17 -25.11
C HIS A 301 -8.26 -0.41 -23.61
N PRO A 302 -9.50 -0.43 -23.09
CA PRO A 302 -9.74 -0.54 -21.64
C PRO A 302 -9.23 -1.83 -20.99
N ILE A 303 -9.25 -2.95 -21.75
CA ILE A 303 -8.75 -4.26 -21.28
C ILE A 303 -7.24 -4.41 -21.52
N GLY A 304 -6.76 -4.10 -22.74
CA GLY A 304 -5.37 -4.24 -23.11
C GLY A 304 -4.41 -3.22 -22.52
N ASN A 305 -4.84 -1.98 -22.27
CA ASN A 305 -3.97 -0.93 -21.71
C ASN A 305 -3.37 -1.31 -20.33
N PRO A 306 -4.13 -1.86 -19.36
CA PRO A 306 -3.54 -2.38 -18.11
C PRO A 306 -2.46 -3.45 -18.32
N THR A 307 -2.67 -4.36 -19.26
CA THR A 307 -1.67 -5.38 -19.61
C THR A 307 -0.44 -4.72 -20.24
N LEU A 308 -0.64 -3.80 -21.18
CA LEU A 308 0.44 -3.02 -21.81
C LEU A 308 1.25 -2.20 -20.79
N GLN A 309 0.60 -1.62 -19.78
CA GLN A 309 1.28 -0.94 -18.66
C GLN A 309 2.20 -1.90 -17.93
N LEU A 310 1.72 -3.10 -17.58
CA LEU A 310 2.54 -4.10 -16.88
C LEU A 310 3.68 -4.60 -17.76
N LEU A 311 3.44 -4.89 -19.04
CA LEU A 311 4.48 -5.28 -19.99
C LEU A 311 5.58 -4.21 -20.09
N LEU A 312 5.20 -2.94 -20.22
CA LEU A 312 6.15 -1.82 -20.26
C LEU A 312 6.93 -1.69 -18.95
N GLU A 313 6.26 -1.80 -17.81
CA GLU A 313 6.93 -1.73 -16.51
C GLU A 313 7.94 -2.88 -16.33
N LEU A 314 7.59 -4.10 -16.73
CA LEU A 314 8.48 -5.25 -16.68
C LEU A 314 9.64 -5.12 -17.67
N ASP A 315 9.39 -4.71 -18.91
CA ASP A 315 10.43 -4.43 -19.91
C ASP A 315 11.47 -3.42 -19.36
N LEU A 316 11.00 -2.31 -18.79
CA LEU A 316 11.84 -1.27 -18.20
C LEU A 316 12.61 -1.75 -16.96
N THR A 317 12.09 -2.71 -16.21
CA THR A 317 12.73 -3.20 -14.99
C THR A 317 13.66 -4.39 -15.20
N LEU A 318 13.37 -5.27 -16.16
CA LEU A 318 14.18 -6.44 -16.51
C LEU A 318 15.33 -6.11 -17.46
N ASN A 319 15.19 -5.08 -18.31
CA ASN A 319 16.21 -4.68 -19.30
C ASN A 319 17.09 -3.50 -18.83
N LYS A 320 17.35 -3.39 -17.52
CA LYS A 320 18.23 -2.36 -16.94
C LYS A 320 19.69 -2.55 -17.39
N GLY A 321 20.05 -2.01 -18.55
CA GLY A 321 21.42 -1.98 -19.06
C GLY A 321 21.59 -2.33 -20.54
N GLU A 322 20.58 -2.97 -21.16
CA GLU A 322 20.66 -3.52 -22.53
C GLU A 322 19.79 -2.77 -23.55
N GLN A 323 19.20 -1.64 -23.16
CA GLN A 323 18.33 -0.82 -24.01
C GLN A 323 19.14 -0.07 -25.09
N LYS A 324 19.50 -0.77 -26.17
CA LYS A 324 19.96 -0.16 -27.41
C LYS A 324 18.75 0.03 -28.32
N ALA A 325 18.59 1.25 -28.84
CA ALA A 325 17.52 1.58 -29.79
C ALA A 325 17.69 0.90 -31.16
N GLU A 326 18.87 0.34 -31.45
CA GLU A 326 19.29 -0.22 -32.74
C GLU A 326 19.39 -1.76 -32.71
N SER A 327 18.59 -2.44 -31.88
CA SER A 327 18.47 -3.90 -31.96
C SER A 327 17.51 -4.31 -33.07
N GLU A 328 17.76 -5.46 -33.71
CA GLU A 328 16.86 -6.05 -34.73
C GLU A 328 15.43 -6.23 -34.21
N GLN A 329 15.28 -6.44 -32.89
CA GLN A 329 14.00 -6.36 -32.20
C GLN A 329 14.03 -5.25 -31.14
N PRO A 330 13.35 -4.11 -31.36
CA PRO A 330 13.30 -3.03 -30.38
C PRO A 330 12.47 -3.44 -29.16
N THR A 331 12.95 -3.07 -27.97
CA THR A 331 12.18 -3.21 -26.72
C THR A 331 10.85 -2.45 -26.81
N LEU A 332 9.84 -2.84 -26.03
CA LEU A 332 8.53 -2.19 -26.01
C LEU A 332 8.61 -0.67 -25.79
N LEU A 333 9.56 -0.20 -24.97
CA LEU A 333 9.83 1.23 -24.81
C LEU A 333 10.11 1.94 -26.16
N PHE A 334 10.94 1.36 -27.01
CA PHE A 334 11.34 1.95 -28.29
C PHE A 334 10.33 1.68 -29.41
N GLN A 335 9.50 0.65 -29.28
CA GLN A 335 8.31 0.50 -30.11
C GLN A 335 7.29 1.63 -29.84
N LEU A 336 7.10 1.99 -28.56
CA LEU A 336 6.22 3.10 -28.16
C LEU A 336 6.83 4.49 -28.43
N LEU A 337 8.15 4.64 -28.31
CA LEU A 337 8.87 5.88 -28.55
C LEU A 337 10.00 5.69 -29.60
N PRO A 338 9.66 5.52 -30.89
CA PRO A 338 10.65 5.33 -31.94
C PRO A 338 11.66 6.48 -31.98
N GLY A 339 12.96 6.16 -32.09
CA GLY A 339 14.04 7.15 -32.19
C GLY A 339 14.34 7.94 -30.90
N ALA A 340 13.73 7.59 -29.77
CA ALA A 340 14.00 8.28 -28.51
C ALA A 340 15.44 8.01 -28.00
N PRO A 341 16.08 8.97 -27.32
CA PRO A 341 15.56 10.27 -26.89
C PRO A 341 15.57 11.35 -27.98
N LYS A 342 16.23 11.16 -29.13
CA LYS A 342 16.42 12.21 -30.15
C LYS A 342 15.11 12.66 -30.79
N SER A 343 14.21 11.73 -31.09
CA SER A 343 12.90 12.04 -31.66
C SER A 343 12.06 12.95 -30.75
N LEU A 344 12.21 12.85 -29.43
CA LEU A 344 11.47 13.66 -28.46
C LEU A 344 11.87 15.14 -28.45
N TYR A 345 12.90 15.55 -29.19
CA TYR A 345 13.24 16.96 -29.41
C TYR A 345 12.46 17.57 -30.56
N ASP A 346 11.94 16.74 -31.47
CA ASP A 346 11.07 17.18 -32.56
C ASP A 346 9.61 16.97 -32.15
N SER A 347 8.82 18.06 -32.17
CA SER A 347 7.39 18.01 -31.86
C SER A 347 6.56 17.26 -32.89
N SER A 348 7.04 17.13 -34.14
CA SER A 348 6.38 16.37 -35.21
C SER A 348 6.79 14.90 -35.28
N SER A 349 7.68 14.44 -34.40
CA SER A 349 8.06 13.03 -34.40
C SER A 349 6.92 12.16 -33.89
N GLU A 350 6.86 10.92 -34.38
CA GLU A 350 5.84 9.95 -33.95
C GLU A 350 5.82 9.71 -32.43
N ALA A 351 7.00 9.78 -31.80
CA ALA A 351 7.15 9.62 -30.35
C ALA A 351 6.56 10.82 -29.59
N SER A 352 6.81 12.05 -30.06
CA SER A 352 6.24 13.27 -29.47
C SER A 352 4.73 13.33 -29.67
N GLU A 353 4.24 12.99 -30.87
CA GLU A 353 2.81 12.93 -31.17
C GLU A 353 2.10 11.87 -30.31
N PHE A 354 2.72 10.70 -30.13
CA PHE A 354 2.19 9.65 -29.26
C PHE A 354 2.00 10.16 -27.82
N VAL A 355 3.02 10.75 -27.22
CA VAL A 355 2.93 11.26 -25.84
C VAL A 355 1.89 12.38 -25.72
N ASN A 356 1.89 13.33 -26.66
CA ASN A 356 0.93 14.45 -26.66
C ASN A 356 -0.52 13.98 -26.89
N GLY A 357 -0.72 12.95 -27.72
CA GLY A 357 -2.04 12.39 -28.01
C GLY A 357 -2.59 11.47 -26.91
N MET A 358 -1.72 10.91 -26.05
CA MET A 358 -2.13 10.02 -24.96
C MET A 358 -2.29 10.74 -23.61
N ILE A 359 -1.59 11.86 -23.38
CA ILE A 359 -1.60 12.51 -22.07
C ILE A 359 -2.99 13.07 -21.67
N TYR A 360 -3.83 13.38 -22.64
CA TYR A 360 -5.21 13.84 -22.44
C TYR A 360 -6.25 12.74 -22.65
N ASP A 361 -5.83 11.53 -23.01
CA ASP A 361 -6.72 10.39 -23.18
C ASP A 361 -7.01 9.73 -21.82
N LEU A 362 -8.28 9.41 -21.54
CA LEU A 362 -8.71 8.90 -20.25
C LEU A 362 -8.02 7.56 -19.88
N ILE A 363 -7.73 6.73 -20.87
CA ILE A 363 -7.10 5.40 -20.69
C ILE A 363 -5.60 5.51 -20.99
N GLY A 364 -5.24 6.15 -22.11
CA GLY A 364 -3.86 6.32 -22.57
C GLY A 364 -2.98 7.08 -21.58
N SER A 365 -3.53 8.03 -20.83
CA SER A 365 -2.78 8.78 -19.81
C SER A 365 -2.19 7.88 -18.71
N ARG A 366 -2.81 6.72 -18.41
CA ARG A 366 -2.28 5.73 -17.46
C ARG A 366 -1.01 5.06 -17.97
N LEU A 367 -0.92 4.81 -19.28
CA LEU A 367 0.31 4.34 -19.90
C LEU A 367 1.41 5.40 -19.82
N ILE A 368 1.05 6.67 -20.04
CA ILE A 368 1.99 7.80 -19.87
C ILE A 368 2.47 7.93 -18.43
N GLU A 369 1.59 7.73 -17.43
CA GLU A 369 2.02 7.65 -16.02
C GLU A 369 3.08 6.56 -15.79
N THR A 370 2.87 5.37 -16.36
CA THR A 370 3.81 4.23 -16.26
C THR A 370 5.14 4.56 -16.95
N LEU A 371 5.08 5.07 -18.18
CA LEU A 371 6.23 5.51 -18.95
C LEU A 371 7.05 6.56 -18.18
N ILE A 372 6.38 7.57 -17.61
CA ILE A 372 7.04 8.60 -16.80
C ILE A 372 7.64 7.99 -15.55
N THR A 373 6.98 7.05 -14.88
CA THR A 373 7.47 6.51 -13.59
C THR A 373 8.73 5.66 -13.78
N HIS A 374 8.78 4.84 -14.83
CA HIS A 374 9.81 3.80 -14.97
C HIS A 374 10.87 4.06 -16.05
N SER A 375 10.67 5.03 -16.95
CA SER A 375 11.61 5.27 -18.05
C SER A 375 13.04 5.63 -17.57
N PRO A 376 14.09 5.25 -18.32
CA PRO A 376 15.47 5.61 -18.00
C PRO A 376 15.66 7.12 -17.90
N GLY A 377 16.62 7.57 -17.09
CA GLY A 377 16.87 9.00 -16.86
C GLY A 377 17.14 9.80 -18.15
N LYS A 378 17.79 9.20 -19.16
CA LYS A 378 18.03 9.84 -20.46
C LYS A 378 16.73 10.13 -21.22
N ILE A 379 15.81 9.15 -21.25
CA ILE A 379 14.49 9.29 -21.90
C ILE A 379 13.63 10.29 -21.13
N PHE A 380 13.56 10.15 -19.81
CA PHE A 380 12.79 11.08 -18.98
C PHE A 380 13.29 12.52 -19.09
N LYS A 381 14.61 12.74 -19.18
CA LYS A 381 15.16 14.08 -19.36
C LYS A 381 14.66 14.71 -20.66
N ALA A 382 14.67 13.99 -21.77
CA ALA A 382 14.15 14.48 -23.04
C ALA A 382 12.62 14.73 -22.98
N LEU A 383 11.85 13.80 -22.41
CA LEU A 383 10.41 13.98 -22.18
C LEU A 383 10.12 15.23 -21.33
N ASN A 384 10.86 15.41 -20.23
CA ASN A 384 10.66 16.52 -19.32
C ASN A 384 10.99 17.86 -19.98
N GLN A 385 12.13 17.96 -20.65
CA GLN A 385 12.61 19.20 -21.25
C GLN A 385 11.75 19.68 -22.42
N ASN A 386 11.29 18.76 -23.27
CA ASN A 386 10.62 19.12 -24.51
C ASN A 386 9.09 19.02 -24.45
N ILE A 387 8.53 18.19 -23.57
CA ILE A 387 7.08 17.94 -23.51
C ILE A 387 6.49 18.44 -22.20
N PHE A 388 6.95 17.94 -21.05
CA PHE A 388 6.25 18.14 -19.79
C PHE A 388 6.51 19.50 -19.12
N LEU A 389 7.76 19.85 -18.83
CA LEU A 389 8.12 21.08 -18.11
C LEU A 389 7.71 22.37 -18.83
N PRO A 390 7.79 22.48 -20.19
CA PRO A 390 7.32 23.66 -20.91
C PRO A 390 5.86 24.00 -20.62
N ARG A 391 4.99 22.98 -20.55
CA ARG A 391 3.53 23.10 -20.47
C ARG A 391 2.93 22.60 -19.15
N ILE A 392 3.74 22.45 -18.11
CA ILE A 392 3.34 21.80 -16.84
C ILE A 392 2.11 22.46 -16.19
N GLU A 393 1.98 23.78 -16.29
CA GLU A 393 0.82 24.54 -15.82
C GLU A 393 -0.51 24.16 -16.51
N GLY A 394 -0.46 23.70 -17.75
CA GLY A 394 -1.62 23.22 -18.49
C GLY A 394 -2.02 21.83 -18.02
N TYR A 395 -1.03 20.95 -17.85
CA TYR A 395 -1.26 19.57 -17.42
C TYR A 395 -1.84 19.48 -16.01
N VAL A 396 -1.33 20.27 -15.06
CA VAL A 396 -1.84 20.23 -13.67
C VAL A 396 -3.28 20.71 -13.52
N ARG A 397 -3.78 21.55 -14.44
CA ARG A 397 -5.15 22.08 -14.40
C ARG A 397 -6.18 21.09 -14.97
N ASN A 398 -5.78 20.26 -15.92
CA ASN A 398 -6.64 19.31 -16.60
C ASN A 398 -6.87 18.04 -15.72
N ASP A 399 -8.05 17.44 -15.85
CA ASP A 399 -8.50 16.30 -15.03
C ASP A 399 -7.82 14.98 -15.35
N ILE A 400 -7.37 14.81 -16.59
CA ILE A 400 -6.73 13.58 -17.05
C ILE A 400 -5.21 13.72 -16.91
N SER A 401 -4.63 14.72 -17.57
CA SER A 401 -3.18 14.92 -17.61
C SER A 401 -2.55 15.31 -16.27
N SER A 402 -3.34 15.75 -15.28
CA SER A 402 -2.81 16.06 -13.93
C SER A 402 -2.20 14.84 -13.23
N TYR A 403 -2.71 13.63 -13.50
CA TYR A 403 -2.12 12.41 -12.96
C TYR A 403 -0.74 12.12 -13.56
N ALA A 404 -0.58 12.29 -14.87
CA ALA A 404 0.73 12.25 -15.53
C ALA A 404 1.67 13.34 -14.98
N ALA A 405 1.17 14.57 -14.79
CA ALA A 405 1.93 15.66 -14.20
C ALA A 405 2.42 15.34 -12.78
N ILE A 406 1.60 14.67 -11.95
CA ILE A 406 2.03 14.18 -10.63
C ILE A 406 3.23 13.23 -10.75
N ARG A 407 3.24 12.32 -11.74
CA ARG A 407 4.40 11.43 -11.99
C ARG A 407 5.63 12.22 -12.42
N VAL A 408 5.48 13.26 -13.24
CA VAL A 408 6.59 14.15 -13.63
C VAL A 408 7.16 14.83 -12.40
N LEU A 409 6.33 15.49 -11.59
CA LEU A 409 6.74 16.22 -10.38
C LEU A 409 7.52 15.34 -9.40
N ASN A 410 7.14 14.07 -9.26
CA ASN A 410 7.86 13.11 -8.41
C ASN A 410 9.31 12.86 -8.87
N ARG A 411 9.60 12.99 -10.16
CA ARG A 411 10.92 12.74 -10.75
C ARG A 411 11.80 13.97 -10.94
N LEU A 412 11.25 15.18 -10.81
CA LEU A 412 12.00 16.41 -11.07
C LEU A 412 13.25 16.55 -10.18
N SER A 413 14.29 17.13 -10.79
CA SER A 413 15.44 17.67 -10.09
C SER A 413 15.01 18.89 -9.26
N LYS A 414 15.90 19.41 -8.39
CA LYS A 414 15.58 20.62 -7.63
C LYS A 414 15.32 21.81 -8.57
N ASP A 415 16.17 22.00 -9.57
CA ASP A 415 16.10 23.15 -10.47
C ASP A 415 14.85 23.10 -11.36
N ASP A 416 14.54 21.91 -11.92
CA ASP A 416 13.31 21.74 -12.71
C ASP A 416 12.06 21.91 -11.85
N LEU A 417 12.10 21.48 -10.59
CA LEU A 417 10.97 21.64 -9.67
C LEU A 417 10.72 23.12 -9.34
N VAL A 418 11.77 23.90 -9.11
CA VAL A 418 11.66 25.35 -8.90
C VAL A 418 11.01 26.01 -10.12
N GLN A 419 11.49 25.71 -11.33
CA GLN A 419 10.90 26.23 -12.57
C GLN A 419 9.44 25.81 -12.74
N ALA A 420 9.11 24.55 -12.41
CA ALA A 420 7.72 24.08 -12.45
C ALA A 420 6.83 24.86 -11.48
N VAL A 421 7.30 25.08 -10.24
CA VAL A 421 6.54 25.86 -9.24
C VAL A 421 6.37 27.30 -9.68
N GLU A 422 7.37 27.94 -10.28
CA GLU A 422 7.24 29.31 -10.79
C GLU A 422 6.12 29.46 -11.82
N LYS A 423 5.97 28.47 -12.71
CA LYS A 423 4.86 28.43 -13.68
C LYS A 423 3.52 28.10 -13.02
N ILE A 424 3.50 27.17 -12.06
CA ILE A 424 2.25 26.68 -11.46
C ILE A 424 1.70 27.65 -10.40
N ALA A 425 2.56 28.31 -9.62
CA ALA A 425 2.17 29.13 -8.46
C ALA A 425 1.04 30.14 -8.73
N PRO A 426 1.02 30.89 -9.85
CA PRO A 426 -0.08 31.81 -10.18
C PRO A 426 -1.44 31.12 -10.32
N SER A 427 -1.45 29.84 -10.69
CA SER A 427 -2.68 29.06 -10.89
C SER A 427 -3.14 28.27 -9.66
N VAL A 428 -2.38 28.29 -8.55
CA VAL A 428 -2.70 27.51 -7.34
C VAL A 428 -4.11 27.79 -6.81
N PRO A 429 -4.59 29.05 -6.70
CA PRO A 429 -5.97 29.29 -6.28
C PRO A 429 -7.01 28.57 -7.17
N GLN A 430 -6.78 28.54 -8.48
CA GLN A 430 -7.64 27.81 -9.42
C GLN A 430 -7.55 26.29 -9.23
N LEU A 431 -6.37 25.75 -8.91
CA LEU A 431 -6.18 24.33 -8.60
C LEU A 431 -6.96 23.91 -7.36
N VAL A 432 -7.04 24.77 -6.33
CA VAL A 432 -7.85 24.55 -5.13
C VAL A 432 -9.33 24.48 -5.48
N VAL A 433 -9.86 25.48 -6.21
CA VAL A 433 -11.27 25.53 -6.63
C VAL A 433 -11.64 24.31 -7.51
N LYS A 434 -10.73 23.87 -8.38
CA LYS A 434 -10.90 22.68 -9.23
C LYS A 434 -10.60 21.36 -8.50
N SER A 435 -10.38 21.36 -7.18
CA SER A 435 -10.09 20.18 -6.38
C SER A 435 -8.89 19.35 -6.87
N ARG A 436 -7.86 19.99 -7.44
CA ARG A 436 -6.59 19.36 -7.86
C ARG A 436 -5.64 19.16 -6.68
N LEU A 437 -6.18 18.65 -5.57
CA LEU A 437 -5.51 18.63 -4.27
C LEU A 437 -4.31 17.67 -4.24
N ASN A 438 -4.36 16.57 -5.00
CA ASN A 438 -3.23 15.64 -5.13
C ASN A 438 -2.02 16.25 -5.84
N VAL A 439 -2.24 17.18 -6.78
CA VAL A 439 -1.14 17.95 -7.41
C VAL A 439 -0.48 18.81 -6.34
N LEU A 440 -1.26 19.57 -5.58
CA LEU A 440 -0.75 20.44 -4.52
C LEU A 440 0.00 19.63 -3.47
N LYS A 441 -0.57 18.50 -3.02
CA LYS A 441 0.08 17.57 -2.09
C LYS A 441 1.45 17.15 -2.60
N THR A 442 1.51 16.69 -3.86
CA THR A 442 2.77 16.28 -4.50
C THR A 442 3.76 17.44 -4.54
N LEU A 443 3.34 18.64 -4.95
CA LEU A 443 4.22 19.81 -4.98
C LEU A 443 4.83 20.12 -3.60
N PHE A 444 4.01 20.14 -2.54
CA PHE A 444 4.49 20.36 -1.18
C PHE A 444 5.47 19.27 -0.71
N GLU A 445 5.15 17.99 -0.92
CA GLU A 445 6.03 16.86 -0.60
C GLU A 445 7.38 16.98 -1.31
N ARG A 446 7.35 17.27 -2.62
CA ARG A 446 8.56 17.35 -3.45
C ARG A 446 9.39 18.59 -3.14
N CYS A 447 8.77 19.75 -2.92
CA CYS A 447 9.48 20.96 -2.53
C CYS A 447 10.16 20.78 -1.16
N ASN A 448 9.45 20.18 -0.19
CA ASN A 448 10.03 19.87 1.12
C ASN A 448 11.20 18.87 1.00
N ALA A 449 11.01 17.76 0.27
CA ALA A 449 12.04 16.75 0.07
C ALA A 449 13.31 17.27 -0.64
N ARG A 450 13.20 18.36 -1.41
CA ARG A 450 14.32 19.01 -2.13
C ARG A 450 14.85 20.27 -1.45
N GLY A 451 14.30 20.66 -0.29
CA GLY A 451 14.67 21.89 0.41
C GLY A 451 14.41 23.16 -0.41
N ALA A 452 13.31 23.19 -1.17
CA ALA A 452 12.83 24.33 -1.94
C ALA A 452 11.86 25.17 -1.10
N ASN A 453 12.39 25.80 -0.04
CA ASN A 453 11.57 26.44 1.01
C ASN A 453 10.82 27.68 0.52
N ASP A 454 11.38 28.42 -0.45
CA ASP A 454 10.71 29.61 -0.99
C ASP A 454 9.54 29.22 -1.90
N GLU A 455 9.68 28.11 -2.62
CA GLU A 455 8.62 27.48 -3.40
C GLU A 455 7.48 27.02 -2.48
N VAL A 456 7.79 26.40 -1.34
CA VAL A 456 6.78 26.05 -0.31
C VAL A 456 6.01 27.30 0.15
N LYS A 457 6.68 28.44 0.38
CA LYS A 457 6.01 29.69 0.76
C LYS A 457 5.10 30.22 -0.35
N LYS A 458 5.57 30.22 -1.60
CA LYS A 458 4.78 30.63 -2.79
C LYS A 458 3.51 29.78 -2.91
N LEU A 459 3.65 28.46 -2.83
CA LEU A 459 2.53 27.52 -2.89
C LEU A 459 1.55 27.72 -1.73
N ASN A 460 2.06 27.90 -0.51
CA ASN A 460 1.22 28.10 0.68
C ASN A 460 0.41 29.40 0.61
N LYS A 461 0.96 30.46 0.02
CA LYS A 461 0.24 31.71 -0.24
C LYS A 461 -0.95 31.46 -1.17
N GLY A 462 -0.71 30.86 -2.34
CA GLY A 462 -1.78 30.55 -3.30
C GLY A 462 -2.82 29.56 -2.76
N LEU A 463 -2.40 28.60 -1.93
CA LEU A 463 -3.32 27.64 -1.29
C LEU A 463 -4.30 28.37 -0.37
N LYS A 464 -3.81 29.27 0.48
CA LYS A 464 -4.65 30.06 1.39
C LYS A 464 -5.62 30.95 0.60
N GLU A 465 -5.12 31.66 -0.41
CA GLU A 465 -5.94 32.48 -1.31
C GLU A 465 -7.06 31.67 -1.99
N GLY A 466 -6.79 30.41 -2.36
CA GLY A 466 -7.77 29.53 -2.97
C GLY A 466 -8.83 28.97 -2.01
N CYS A 467 -8.56 28.91 -0.70
CA CYS A 467 -9.48 28.34 0.29
C CYS A 467 -10.46 29.38 0.86
N GLY A 468 -9.97 30.59 1.14
CA GLY A 468 -10.77 31.68 1.72
C GLY A 468 -9.93 32.77 2.40
N THR A 469 -10.61 33.71 3.05
CA THR A 469 -9.99 34.88 3.68
C THR A 469 -9.74 34.68 5.18
N THR A 470 -10.52 33.82 5.83
CA THR A 470 -10.39 33.55 7.26
C THR A 470 -9.40 32.39 7.50
N PRO A 471 -8.72 32.35 8.66
CA PRO A 471 -7.86 31.22 8.99
C PRO A 471 -8.60 29.87 8.99
N ALA A 472 -9.87 29.84 9.42
CA ALA A 472 -10.69 28.62 9.49
C ALA A 472 -11.00 28.03 8.11
N ASP A 473 -11.07 28.86 7.06
CA ASP A 473 -11.45 28.44 5.70
C ASP A 473 -10.52 27.36 5.14
N LEU A 474 -9.24 27.34 5.52
CA LEU A 474 -8.29 26.34 5.06
C LEU A 474 -8.75 24.91 5.38
N VAL A 475 -9.11 24.63 6.64
CA VAL A 475 -9.59 23.30 7.04
C VAL A 475 -11.02 23.07 6.59
N ILE A 476 -11.89 24.08 6.68
CA ILE A 476 -13.31 23.95 6.28
C ILE A 476 -13.42 23.62 4.78
N PHE A 477 -12.69 24.33 3.92
CA PHE A 477 -12.72 24.12 2.48
C PHE A 477 -12.13 22.75 2.10
N LEU A 478 -10.92 22.43 2.57
CA LEU A 478 -10.23 21.22 2.16
C LEU A 478 -10.88 19.95 2.69
N CYS A 479 -11.54 19.99 3.85
CA CYS A 479 -12.29 18.85 4.37
C CYS A 479 -13.77 18.82 3.92
N GLY A 480 -14.21 19.75 3.06
CA GLY A 480 -15.58 19.79 2.55
C GLY A 480 -16.63 20.01 3.65
N LEU A 481 -16.33 20.86 4.63
CA LEU A 481 -17.17 21.10 5.82
C LEU A 481 -18.10 22.32 5.67
N LYS A 482 -18.36 22.80 4.45
CA LYS A 482 -19.33 23.87 4.22
C LYS A 482 -20.76 23.33 4.36
N ASP A 483 -21.66 24.11 4.94
CA ASP A 483 -22.97 23.65 5.40
C ASP A 483 -23.85 23.00 4.32
N GLU A 484 -24.59 21.96 4.75
CA GLU A 484 -25.32 20.96 3.96
C GLU A 484 -26.52 21.47 3.12
N GLU A 485 -26.80 22.78 3.07
CA GLU A 485 -28.04 23.30 2.47
C GLU A 485 -28.16 23.13 0.94
N GLN A 486 -27.13 22.61 0.25
CA GLN A 486 -27.10 22.56 -1.22
C GLN A 486 -26.95 21.17 -1.84
N LYS A 487 -27.26 20.06 -1.14
CA LYS A 487 -27.24 18.74 -1.80
C LYS A 487 -28.49 18.52 -2.66
N LYS A 488 -28.37 18.76 -3.98
CA LYS A 488 -29.33 18.34 -5.01
C LYS A 488 -29.04 16.91 -5.51
N LYS A 489 -30.12 16.26 -5.95
CA LYS A 489 -30.34 14.89 -6.45
C LYS A 489 -29.21 14.31 -7.34
N ASP A 490 -28.38 13.44 -6.76
CA ASP A 490 -27.89 12.15 -7.32
C ASP A 490 -26.96 11.46 -6.29
N VAL A 491 -27.54 10.88 -5.24
CA VAL A 491 -26.89 10.73 -3.92
C VAL A 491 -25.74 9.73 -3.88
N GLN A 492 -25.69 8.71 -4.74
CA GLN A 492 -24.70 7.63 -4.63
C GLN A 492 -23.38 7.83 -5.41
N GLN A 493 -23.41 8.43 -6.61
CA GLN A 493 -22.18 8.75 -7.35
C GLN A 493 -21.58 10.07 -6.90
N LEU A 494 -22.40 11.08 -6.55
CA LEU A 494 -21.92 12.34 -5.97
C LEU A 494 -21.21 12.10 -4.63
N SER A 495 -21.75 11.24 -3.76
CA SER A 495 -21.13 10.96 -2.45
C SER A 495 -19.75 10.28 -2.54
N LYS A 496 -19.50 9.40 -3.52
CA LYS A 496 -18.18 8.79 -3.72
C LYS A 496 -17.13 9.81 -4.16
N ASN A 497 -17.51 10.72 -5.07
CA ASN A 497 -16.62 11.78 -5.53
C ASN A 497 -16.38 12.83 -4.43
N GLU A 498 -17.41 13.19 -3.66
CA GLU A 498 -17.30 14.06 -2.49
C GLU A 498 -16.35 13.46 -1.44
N TYR A 499 -16.51 12.17 -1.11
CA TYR A 499 -15.62 11.47 -0.20
C TYR A 499 -14.17 11.47 -0.70
N ALA A 500 -13.96 11.23 -2.00
CA ALA A 500 -12.61 11.26 -2.59
C ALA A 500 -11.97 12.66 -2.48
N ILE A 501 -12.73 13.73 -2.77
CA ILE A 501 -12.25 15.11 -2.65
C ILE A 501 -11.92 15.44 -1.19
N GLN A 502 -12.80 15.11 -0.25
CA GLN A 502 -12.55 15.29 1.18
C GLN A 502 -11.30 14.53 1.63
N SER A 503 -11.16 13.28 1.20
CA SER A 503 -9.99 12.45 1.51
C SER A 503 -8.71 13.09 0.98
N HIS A 504 -8.70 13.58 -0.27
CA HIS A 504 -7.55 14.27 -0.84
C HIS A 504 -7.19 15.56 -0.07
N GLY A 505 -8.18 16.34 0.35
CA GLY A 505 -7.94 17.57 1.12
C GLY A 505 -7.45 17.29 2.54
N ALA A 506 -7.99 16.29 3.22
CA ALA A 506 -7.49 15.84 4.53
C ALA A 506 -6.05 15.28 4.43
N GLN A 507 -5.73 14.55 3.37
CA GLN A 507 -4.35 14.10 3.10
C GLN A 507 -3.40 15.27 2.81
N LEU A 508 -3.85 16.29 2.09
CA LEU A 508 -3.09 17.52 1.88
C LEU A 508 -2.81 18.21 3.22
N LEU A 509 -3.82 18.44 4.07
CA LEU A 509 -3.64 19.03 5.41
C LEU A 509 -2.67 18.23 6.28
N THR A 510 -2.81 16.90 6.29
CA THR A 510 -1.91 15.98 7.00
C THR A 510 -0.46 16.11 6.51
N THR A 511 -0.28 16.34 5.21
CA THR A 511 1.04 16.58 4.60
C THR A 511 1.59 17.94 5.03
N LEU A 512 0.78 19.00 4.97
CA LEU A 512 1.18 20.35 5.36
C LEU A 512 1.57 20.43 6.84
N LEU A 513 0.90 19.67 7.71
CA LEU A 513 1.27 19.56 9.13
C LEU A 513 2.70 19.04 9.35
N LYS A 514 3.26 18.26 8.40
CA LYS A 514 4.62 17.71 8.48
C LYS A 514 5.68 18.62 7.85
N ILE A 515 5.31 19.77 7.28
CA ILE A 515 6.22 20.65 6.53
C ILE A 515 6.43 21.98 7.28
N PRO A 516 7.69 22.36 7.62
CA PRO A 516 7.99 23.63 8.26
C PRO A 516 7.43 24.82 7.47
N GLY A 517 6.71 25.71 8.15
CA GLY A 517 6.00 26.83 7.53
C GLY A 517 4.49 26.55 7.40
N PRO A 518 4.04 25.71 6.45
CA PRO A 518 2.63 25.32 6.34
C PRO A 518 2.02 24.73 7.62
N THR A 519 2.77 23.98 8.43
CA THR A 519 2.28 23.43 9.72
C THR A 519 1.63 24.51 10.58
N LYS A 520 2.25 25.70 10.68
CA LYS A 520 1.73 26.81 11.48
C LYS A 520 0.37 27.27 10.97
N GLY A 521 0.21 27.38 9.65
CA GLY A 521 -1.04 27.79 9.03
C GLY A 521 -2.18 26.79 9.26
N VAL A 522 -1.89 25.49 9.24
CA VAL A 522 -2.90 24.46 9.55
C VAL A 522 -3.27 24.48 11.03
N GLN A 523 -2.29 24.60 11.94
CA GLN A 523 -2.55 24.71 13.38
C GLN A 523 -3.38 25.96 13.73
N GLU A 524 -3.08 27.12 13.11
CA GLU A 524 -3.89 28.34 13.24
C GLU A 524 -5.32 28.14 12.73
N SER A 525 -5.48 27.44 11.60
CA SER A 525 -6.80 27.11 11.04
C SER A 525 -7.62 26.24 12.00
N LEU A 526 -7.02 25.18 12.55
CA LEU A 526 -7.66 24.29 13.52
C LEU A 526 -8.09 25.03 14.80
N LEU A 527 -7.30 25.99 15.27
CA LEU A 527 -7.65 26.81 16.43
C LEU A 527 -8.77 27.82 16.16
N ALA A 528 -8.96 28.20 14.89
CA ALA A 528 -10.02 29.11 14.49
C ALA A 528 -11.37 28.41 14.27
N LEU A 529 -11.42 27.07 14.34
CA LEU A 529 -12.65 26.30 14.20
C LEU A 529 -13.50 26.38 15.46
N GLU A 530 -14.82 26.41 15.28
CA GLU A 530 -15.77 26.21 16.36
C GLU A 530 -15.72 24.76 16.88
N PRO A 531 -15.99 24.51 18.18
CA PRO A 531 -15.96 23.18 18.76
C PRO A 531 -16.82 22.14 17.99
N ALA A 532 -18.01 22.53 17.53
CA ALA A 532 -18.87 21.66 16.74
C ALA A 532 -18.22 21.23 15.40
N THR A 533 -17.44 22.10 14.77
CA THR A 533 -16.71 21.76 13.53
C THR A 533 -15.52 20.85 13.81
N ILE A 534 -14.86 20.98 14.97
CA ILE A 534 -13.80 20.05 15.40
C ILE A 534 -14.38 18.65 15.62
N VAL A 535 -15.55 18.55 16.27
CA VAL A 535 -16.27 17.27 16.45
C VAL A 535 -16.64 16.67 15.09
N ARG A 536 -17.22 17.47 14.18
CA ARG A 536 -17.54 17.03 12.80
C ARG A 536 -16.31 16.51 12.07
N LEU A 537 -15.17 17.21 12.16
CA LEU A 537 -13.90 16.77 11.58
C LEU A 537 -13.43 15.42 12.16
N ALA A 538 -13.65 15.18 13.45
CA ALA A 538 -13.32 13.93 14.13
C ALA A 538 -14.23 12.74 13.77
N THR A 539 -15.46 12.99 13.32
CA THR A 539 -16.48 11.95 13.08
C THR A 539 -16.79 11.68 11.62
N THR A 540 -16.38 12.55 10.69
CA THR A 540 -16.78 12.43 9.28
C THR A 540 -16.13 11.25 8.56
N SER A 541 -14.81 11.11 8.62
CA SER A 541 -14.09 10.00 7.98
C SER A 541 -12.71 9.75 8.59
N MET A 542 -12.10 8.60 8.27
CA MET A 542 -10.74 8.27 8.73
C MET A 542 -9.69 9.31 8.28
N PRO A 543 -9.69 9.82 7.02
CA PRO A 543 -8.79 10.90 6.62
C PRO A 543 -8.97 12.18 7.45
N THR A 544 -10.21 12.60 7.75
CA THR A 544 -10.44 13.87 8.47
C THR A 544 -9.99 13.80 9.93
N VAL A 545 -10.27 12.70 10.64
CA VAL A 545 -9.77 12.51 12.02
C VAL A 545 -8.24 12.40 12.03
N THR A 546 -7.63 11.85 10.97
CA THR A 546 -6.17 11.77 10.83
C THR A 546 -5.52 13.15 10.82
N VAL A 547 -6.21 14.20 10.34
CA VAL A 547 -5.71 15.59 10.44
C VAL A 547 -5.54 15.98 11.91
N LEU A 548 -6.53 15.68 12.75
CA LEU A 548 -6.50 16.01 14.19
C LEU A 548 -5.47 15.17 14.95
N THR A 549 -5.42 13.86 14.73
CA THR A 549 -4.44 12.99 15.39
C THR A 549 -3.01 13.34 14.98
N THR A 550 -2.79 13.64 13.69
CA THR A 550 -1.49 14.13 13.20
C THR A 550 -1.14 15.47 13.85
N ALA A 551 -2.08 16.40 13.94
CA ALA A 551 -1.84 17.70 14.57
C ALA A 551 -1.46 17.56 16.07
N LEU A 552 -2.06 16.62 16.81
CA LEU A 552 -1.71 16.33 18.21
C LEU A 552 -0.38 15.57 18.37
N SER A 553 0.09 14.89 17.32
CA SER A 553 1.38 14.20 17.33
C SER A 553 2.57 15.14 17.07
N ILE A 554 2.32 16.32 16.50
CA ILE A 554 3.36 17.26 16.04
C ILE A 554 3.47 18.45 17.00
N SER A 555 4.70 18.87 17.29
CA SER A 555 4.97 20.07 18.09
C SER A 555 4.33 21.33 17.50
N SER A 556 3.89 22.23 18.38
CA SER A 556 3.37 23.54 17.99
C SER A 556 4.23 24.66 18.56
N ALA A 557 4.46 25.69 17.74
CA ALA A 557 5.05 26.95 18.19
C ALA A 557 4.10 27.73 19.12
N ASN A 558 2.80 27.41 19.13
CA ASN A 558 1.84 27.92 20.08
C ASN A 558 1.68 26.92 21.24
N PRO A 559 2.21 27.22 22.46
CA PRO A 559 2.11 26.32 23.60
C PRO A 559 0.67 25.98 24.01
N ALA A 560 -0.31 26.82 23.65
CA ALA A 560 -1.72 26.59 23.96
C ALA A 560 -2.41 25.65 22.96
N PHE A 561 -1.80 25.33 21.82
CA PHE A 561 -2.46 24.60 20.72
C PHE A 561 -3.15 23.31 21.18
N HIS A 562 -2.37 22.39 21.75
CA HIS A 562 -2.84 21.08 22.21
C HIS A 562 -3.92 21.22 23.30
N LYS A 563 -3.71 22.13 24.25
CA LYS A 563 -4.68 22.43 25.32
C LYS A 563 -5.99 22.95 24.76
N SER A 564 -5.97 23.84 23.76
CA SER A 564 -7.17 24.41 23.16
C SER A 564 -7.98 23.36 22.40
N ILE A 565 -7.34 22.51 21.61
CA ILE A 565 -8.01 21.40 20.91
C ILE A 565 -8.62 20.43 21.92
N ALA A 566 -7.85 20.03 22.95
CA ALA A 566 -8.34 19.15 24.00
C ALA A 566 -9.51 19.77 24.79
N SER A 567 -9.47 21.07 25.09
CA SER A 567 -10.56 21.79 25.75
C SER A 567 -11.84 21.82 24.92
N ALA A 568 -11.73 21.98 23.59
CA ALA A 568 -12.88 21.97 22.70
C ALA A 568 -13.54 20.58 22.60
N ILE A 569 -12.74 19.52 22.72
CA ILE A 569 -13.20 18.12 22.61
C ILE A 569 -13.75 17.58 23.93
N LEU A 570 -13.24 18.04 25.08
CA LEU A 570 -13.60 17.52 26.40
C LEU A 570 -15.12 17.38 26.63
N PRO A 571 -15.98 18.34 26.22
CA PRO A 571 -17.44 18.21 26.29
C PRO A 571 -18.01 16.97 25.58
N HIS A 572 -17.40 16.54 24.48
CA HIS A 572 -17.85 15.49 23.56
C HIS A 572 -17.11 14.16 23.73
N THR A 573 -16.40 13.98 24.86
CA THR A 573 -15.53 12.81 25.09
C THR A 573 -16.26 11.47 24.90
N HIS A 574 -17.46 11.31 25.47
CA HIS A 574 -18.21 10.06 25.43
C HIS A 574 -18.70 9.73 24.00
N GLU A 575 -19.32 10.71 23.33
CA GLU A 575 -19.81 10.61 21.95
C GLU A 575 -18.69 10.21 20.99
N LEU A 576 -17.52 10.85 21.11
CA LEU A 576 -16.37 10.55 20.27
C LEU A 576 -15.76 9.18 20.58
N ALA A 577 -15.73 8.76 21.85
CA ALA A 577 -15.15 7.48 22.24
C ALA A 577 -15.89 6.26 21.68
N VAL A 578 -17.20 6.37 21.41
CA VAL A 578 -18.01 5.32 20.77
C VAL A 578 -18.18 5.52 19.25
N SER A 579 -17.69 6.63 18.69
CA SER A 579 -17.77 6.91 17.26
C SER A 579 -16.80 6.04 16.44
N GLN A 580 -17.24 5.60 15.24
CA GLN A 580 -16.42 4.82 14.30
C GLN A 580 -15.06 5.46 14.01
N PHE A 581 -14.97 6.79 13.92
CA PHE A 581 -13.71 7.50 13.67
C PHE A 581 -13.22 8.29 14.89
N GLY A 582 -14.14 8.89 15.65
CA GLY A 582 -13.81 9.79 16.77
C GLY A 582 -12.99 9.12 17.88
N HIS A 583 -13.11 7.81 18.06
CA HIS A 583 -12.38 7.09 19.10
C HIS A 583 -10.86 7.16 18.90
N ASN A 584 -10.40 7.29 17.65
CA ASN A 584 -8.98 7.48 17.33
C ASN A 584 -8.44 8.80 17.88
N LEU A 585 -9.26 9.85 17.91
CA LEU A 585 -8.89 11.14 18.48
C LEU A 585 -8.75 11.07 19.99
N ILE A 586 -9.70 10.40 20.67
CA ILE A 586 -9.63 10.19 22.12
C ILE A 586 -8.40 9.34 22.49
N ASN A 587 -8.07 8.34 21.68
CA ASN A 587 -6.83 7.57 21.83
C ASN A 587 -5.58 8.45 21.63
N ALA A 588 -5.55 9.33 20.63
CA ALA A 588 -4.42 10.22 20.42
C ALA A 588 -4.19 11.21 21.58
N ILE A 589 -5.27 11.64 22.28
CA ILE A 589 -5.16 12.57 23.41
C ILE A 589 -4.36 11.98 24.58
N VAL A 590 -4.52 10.69 24.88
CA VAL A 590 -3.76 10.07 25.99
C VAL A 590 -2.26 10.00 25.71
N GLU A 591 -1.88 9.86 24.43
CA GLU A 591 -0.49 9.80 23.95
C GLU A 591 0.23 11.17 23.96
N VAL A 592 -0.47 12.28 24.15
CA VAL A 592 0.17 13.60 24.26
C VAL A 592 0.73 13.77 25.68
N PRO A 593 2.03 14.07 25.88
CA PRO A 593 2.61 14.24 27.21
C PRO A 593 1.88 15.30 28.06
N SER A 594 1.85 15.17 29.39
CA SER A 594 1.35 16.24 30.26
C SER A 594 2.35 17.33 30.60
N LYS A 595 3.63 17.12 30.28
CA LYS A 595 4.69 18.12 30.42
C LYS A 595 5.38 18.33 29.07
N GLY A 596 5.66 19.59 28.74
CA GLY A 596 6.32 19.95 27.49
C GLY A 596 5.96 21.38 27.08
N ARG A 597 6.89 22.07 26.42
CA ARG A 597 6.68 23.46 25.96
C ARG A 597 5.89 23.52 24.65
N GLU A 598 6.16 22.61 23.73
CA GLU A 598 5.64 22.66 22.35
C GLU A 598 4.57 21.58 22.08
N ARG A 599 4.51 20.54 22.91
CA ARG A 599 3.54 19.45 22.84
C ARG A 599 3.16 19.02 24.25
N SER A 600 2.02 19.48 24.75
CA SER A 600 1.51 19.05 26.05
C SER A 600 0.01 19.23 26.26
N ILE A 601 -0.61 18.28 26.97
CA ILE A 601 -1.98 18.40 27.49
C ILE A 601 -1.93 18.26 29.03
N PRO A 602 -2.28 19.31 29.78
CA PRO A 602 -2.16 19.29 31.24
C PRO A 602 -2.82 18.08 31.90
N PHE A 603 -2.14 17.52 32.91
CA PHE A 603 -2.58 16.31 33.60
C PHE A 603 -4.03 16.37 34.11
N HIS A 604 -4.45 17.49 34.69
CA HIS A 604 -5.81 17.69 35.19
C HIS A 604 -6.87 17.58 34.07
N MET A 605 -6.52 17.92 32.83
CA MET A 605 -7.41 17.78 31.68
C MET A 605 -7.53 16.31 31.28
N LYS A 606 -6.42 15.54 31.31
CA LYS A 606 -6.47 14.08 31.13
C LYS A 606 -7.29 13.40 32.23
N GLU A 607 -7.19 13.84 33.48
CA GLU A 607 -8.07 13.37 34.57
C GLU A 607 -9.55 13.67 34.26
N ALA A 608 -9.86 14.84 33.71
CA ALA A 608 -11.23 15.20 33.31
C ALA A 608 -11.76 14.33 32.16
N PHE A 609 -10.93 14.04 31.15
CA PHE A 609 -11.27 13.08 30.08
C PHE A 609 -11.58 11.70 30.66
N MET A 610 -10.69 11.16 31.50
CA MET A 610 -10.88 9.84 32.11
C MET A 610 -12.11 9.79 33.02
N THR A 611 -12.40 10.87 33.74
CA THR A 611 -13.62 10.98 34.57
C THR A 611 -14.88 10.86 33.72
N ARG A 612 -14.96 11.59 32.59
CA ARG A 612 -16.08 11.50 31.64
C ARG A 612 -16.20 10.13 30.98
N LEU A 613 -15.08 9.47 30.67
CA LEU A 613 -15.09 8.09 30.18
C LEU A 613 -15.65 7.13 31.25
N GLY A 614 -15.29 7.34 32.52
CA GLY A 614 -15.78 6.55 33.64
C GLY A 614 -17.28 6.71 33.90
N GLU A 615 -17.85 7.90 33.68
CA GLU A 615 -19.29 8.18 33.80
C GLU A 615 -20.12 7.37 32.78
N HIS A 616 -19.53 7.01 31.64
CA HIS A 616 -20.18 6.27 30.54
C HIS A 616 -19.55 4.89 30.29
N GLU A 617 -18.99 4.23 31.31
CA GLU A 617 -18.29 2.94 31.17
C GLU A 617 -19.15 1.86 30.49
N ALA A 618 -20.43 1.75 30.85
CA ALA A 618 -21.31 0.72 30.29
C ALA A 618 -21.44 0.84 28.77
N GLU A 619 -21.69 2.04 28.27
CA GLU A 619 -21.79 2.32 26.83
C GLU A 619 -20.47 2.09 26.08
N LEU A 620 -19.34 2.44 26.71
CA LEU A 620 -18.01 2.17 26.14
C LEU A 620 -17.76 0.68 25.98
N ARG A 621 -18.18 -0.15 26.95
CA ARG A 621 -17.98 -1.60 26.89
C ARG A 621 -18.83 -2.29 25.82
N ASP A 622 -19.97 -1.72 25.47
CA ASP A 622 -20.88 -2.31 24.47
C ASP A 622 -20.32 -2.22 23.04
N SER A 623 -19.49 -1.21 22.74
CA SER A 623 -18.90 -1.02 21.39
C SER A 623 -17.43 -1.44 21.32
N TRP A 624 -16.97 -1.91 20.15
CA TRP A 624 -15.54 -2.18 19.92
C TRP A 624 -14.68 -0.92 20.09
N MET A 625 -15.17 0.21 19.57
CA MET A 625 -14.51 1.52 19.65
C MET A 625 -14.34 1.96 21.10
N GLY A 626 -15.40 1.88 21.91
CA GLY A 626 -15.36 2.23 23.32
C GLY A 626 -14.44 1.30 24.13
N ARG A 627 -14.43 -0.01 23.84
CA ARG A 627 -13.47 -0.95 24.44
C ARG A 627 -12.01 -0.61 24.10
N SER A 628 -11.76 -0.17 22.87
CA SER A 628 -10.43 0.31 22.44
C SER A 628 -9.98 1.51 23.27
N VAL A 629 -10.85 2.51 23.42
CA VAL A 629 -10.59 3.70 24.26
C VAL A 629 -10.37 3.32 25.71
N TRP A 630 -11.27 2.52 26.28
CA TRP A 630 -11.17 2.06 27.67
C TRP A 630 -9.84 1.36 27.96
N ARG A 631 -9.40 0.50 27.04
CA ARG A 631 -8.11 -0.20 27.15
C ARG A 631 -6.93 0.77 27.04
N ASN A 632 -6.94 1.69 26.08
CA ASN A 632 -5.83 2.62 25.84
C ASN A 632 -5.67 3.64 26.98
N TRP A 633 -6.77 4.08 27.56
CA TRP A 633 -6.79 4.94 28.74
C TRP A 633 -6.58 4.18 30.07
N LYS A 634 -6.37 2.85 30.02
CA LYS A 634 -6.23 1.99 31.20
C LYS A 634 -7.39 2.15 32.19
N GLY A 635 -8.62 2.17 31.69
CA GLY A 635 -9.83 2.44 32.47
C GLY A 635 -10.05 1.48 33.64
N ASP A 636 -9.72 0.19 33.49
CA ASP A 636 -9.80 -0.79 34.59
C ASP A 636 -8.82 -0.45 35.73
N MET A 637 -7.61 0.01 35.39
CA MET A 637 -6.62 0.47 36.36
C MET A 637 -7.08 1.77 37.02
N TRP A 638 -7.62 2.72 36.26
CA TRP A 638 -8.19 3.95 36.83
C TRP A 638 -9.33 3.66 37.82
N LYS A 639 -10.19 2.68 37.52
CA LYS A 639 -11.33 2.30 38.37
C LYS A 639 -10.89 1.61 39.67
N THR A 640 -9.97 0.66 39.57
CA THR A 640 -9.56 -0.19 40.71
C THR A 640 -8.38 0.37 41.50
N ARG A 641 -7.44 1.04 40.82
CA ARG A 641 -6.14 1.48 41.35
C ARG A 641 -5.82 2.88 40.82
N ARG A 642 -6.56 3.89 41.30
CA ARG A 642 -6.39 5.30 40.90
C ARG A 642 -4.96 5.81 41.09
N GLY A 643 -4.26 5.39 42.14
CA GLY A 643 -2.86 5.74 42.39
C GLY A 643 -1.94 5.28 41.26
N ASP A 644 -1.99 3.99 40.92
CA ASP A 644 -1.21 3.38 39.84
C ASP A 644 -1.50 4.04 38.50
N TRP A 645 -2.77 4.37 38.22
CA TRP A 645 -3.12 5.10 37.00
C TRP A 645 -2.49 6.49 36.93
N LYS A 646 -2.46 7.23 38.05
CA LYS A 646 -1.81 8.55 38.11
C LYS A 646 -0.30 8.44 37.93
N ILE A 647 0.32 7.36 38.40
CA ILE A 647 1.74 7.08 38.21
C ILE A 647 2.00 6.75 36.73
N TRP A 648 1.27 5.79 36.17
CA TRP A 648 1.36 5.40 34.76
C TRP A 648 1.20 6.60 33.82
N MET A 649 0.21 7.46 34.06
CA MET A 649 -0.01 8.64 33.23
C MET A 649 1.18 9.62 33.28
N LYS A 650 1.88 9.69 34.42
CA LYS A 650 3.12 10.49 34.56
C LYS A 650 4.36 9.79 33.96
N GLU A 651 4.38 8.47 33.90
CA GLU A 651 5.46 7.67 33.30
C GLU A 651 5.35 7.61 31.76
N VAL A 652 4.13 7.51 31.22
CA VAL A 652 3.86 7.69 29.78
C VAL A 652 4.35 9.07 29.30
N ASP A 653 4.35 10.07 30.17
CA ASP A 653 4.92 11.39 29.87
C ASP A 653 6.46 11.41 29.86
N ALA A 654 7.14 10.39 30.40
CA ALA A 654 8.60 10.31 30.55
C ALA A 654 9.29 9.48 29.44
N ASP A 655 8.65 8.42 28.93
CA ASP A 655 9.23 7.48 27.95
C ASP A 655 9.10 7.91 26.47
N ILE A 656 8.62 9.12 26.19
CA ILE A 656 8.54 9.63 24.81
C ILE A 656 9.87 10.34 24.47
N PRO A 657 10.70 9.82 23.53
CA PRO A 657 12.03 10.37 23.28
C PRO A 657 11.94 11.81 22.75
N SER A 658 12.54 12.74 23.51
CA SER A 658 12.82 14.11 23.07
C SER A 658 13.80 14.08 21.88
N THR A 659 13.34 14.42 20.68
CA THR A 659 14.18 14.55 19.46
C THR A 659 14.95 15.87 19.41
N LEU A 660 15.64 16.25 20.49
CA LEU A 660 16.62 17.33 20.51
C LEU A 660 17.88 16.91 21.29
N PRO A 661 19.09 17.27 20.81
CA PRO A 661 20.32 16.88 21.47
C PRO A 661 20.42 17.54 22.84
N GLN A 662 20.43 16.73 23.91
CA GLN A 662 20.70 17.22 25.25
C GLN A 662 22.16 17.67 25.34
N ARG A 663 22.36 18.94 25.71
CA ARG A 663 23.64 19.46 26.19
C ARG A 663 23.97 18.75 27.51
N GLY A 664 25.19 18.22 27.60
CA GLY A 664 25.67 17.42 28.73
C GLY A 664 25.57 18.12 30.10
N PRO A 665 25.64 17.33 31.19
CA PRO A 665 25.34 17.81 32.53
C PRO A 665 26.40 18.78 33.03
N LYS A 666 25.95 19.94 33.54
CA LYS A 666 26.77 20.87 34.32
C LYS A 666 27.03 20.27 35.70
N THR A 667 28.31 20.17 36.04
CA THR A 667 28.83 19.84 37.37
C THR A 667 28.33 20.83 38.42
N ALA A 668 27.86 20.29 39.54
CA ALA A 668 27.42 21.04 40.71
C ALA A 668 28.63 21.58 41.50
N GLU A 669 28.66 22.90 41.72
CA GLU A 669 29.53 23.54 42.70
C GLU A 669 29.04 23.23 44.12
N LYS A 670 29.94 22.78 44.99
CA LYS A 670 29.77 22.76 46.45
C LYS A 670 30.67 23.84 47.06
N GLU A 671 30.08 24.58 47.99
CA GLU A 671 30.67 25.68 48.77
C GLU A 671 31.94 25.27 49.56
N LYS A 672 32.89 26.20 49.67
CA LYS A 672 34.02 26.18 50.62
C LYS A 672 33.68 27.02 51.86
N PRO A 673 34.37 26.79 52.99
CA PRO A 673 34.88 27.92 53.75
C PRO A 673 36.40 27.87 54.03
N ARG A 674 37.05 29.00 53.65
CA ARG A 674 38.14 29.77 54.27
C ARG A 674 39.42 29.09 54.84
N SER A 675 40.56 29.41 54.21
CA SER A 675 41.67 30.22 54.79
C SER A 675 42.71 30.57 53.71
N LYS A 676 43.22 31.82 53.72
CA LYS A 676 44.38 32.37 52.96
C LYS A 676 45.57 32.54 53.93
N PRO A 677 46.77 32.99 53.50
CA PRO A 677 47.57 32.78 52.27
C PRO A 677 48.94 32.11 52.66
N THR A 678 49.87 31.72 51.79
CA THR A 678 50.83 32.57 51.03
C THR A 678 51.72 31.65 50.17
N GLU A 679 52.05 32.07 48.95
CA GLU A 679 53.02 31.42 48.03
C GLU A 679 54.43 31.97 48.22
N GLU A 680 55.46 31.15 48.02
CA GLU A 680 56.82 31.47 47.51
C GLU A 680 57.47 30.11 47.14
N ILE A 681 57.64 29.74 45.85
CA ILE A 681 58.69 30.05 44.86
C ILE A 681 60.03 29.29 45.08
N MET A 682 60.58 28.73 43.97
CA MET A 682 61.93 28.13 43.72
C MET A 682 62.10 26.65 44.17
N GLU A 683 62.74 25.72 43.47
CA GLU A 683 63.79 25.71 42.43
C GLU A 683 63.83 24.30 41.74
N GLU A 684 64.42 24.20 40.53
CA GLU A 684 64.77 22.94 39.80
C GLU A 684 66.04 22.25 40.40
N PRO A 685 66.69 21.20 39.81
CA PRO A 685 66.31 20.05 38.95
C PRO A 685 66.91 18.68 39.44
N VAL A 686 66.81 17.62 38.60
CA VAL A 686 67.80 16.52 38.37
C VAL A 686 67.44 15.06 38.80
N VAL A 687 67.15 14.24 37.78
CA VAL A 687 67.63 12.86 37.41
C VAL A 687 67.47 11.67 38.39
N GLU A 688 66.80 10.60 37.94
CA GLU A 688 67.30 9.20 37.75
C GLU A 688 66.13 8.18 37.69
N GLU A 689 66.08 7.40 36.59
CA GLU A 689 65.43 6.08 36.48
C GLU A 689 66.30 5.02 37.22
N PRO A 690 66.04 3.69 37.15
CA PRO A 690 64.81 2.88 37.28
C PRO A 690 65.03 1.67 38.23
N VAL A 691 64.01 0.99 38.77
CA VAL A 691 64.15 -0.43 39.20
C VAL A 691 62.83 -1.20 39.05
N ALA A 692 62.98 -2.43 38.54
CA ALA A 692 61.98 -3.44 38.22
C ALA A 692 61.71 -4.43 39.38
N GLU A 693 60.87 -5.44 39.08
CA GLU A 693 60.78 -6.76 39.73
C GLU A 693 60.00 -6.85 41.06
N ASP A 694 59.23 -7.90 41.39
CA ASP A 694 58.76 -9.10 40.69
C ASP A 694 57.57 -9.70 41.51
N LYS A 695 56.75 -10.49 40.81
CA LYS A 695 55.88 -11.64 41.20
C LYS A 695 55.54 -11.93 42.68
N MET A 696 54.29 -12.37 42.92
CA MET A 696 53.95 -13.81 43.02
C MET A 696 52.44 -14.07 43.24
N ASP A 697 51.99 -15.12 42.58
CA ASP A 697 50.67 -15.76 42.51
C ASP A 697 50.16 -16.36 43.84
N VAL A 698 48.83 -16.49 43.98
CA VAL A 698 48.15 -17.72 44.48
C VAL A 698 46.72 -17.85 43.87
N ASP A 699 46.50 -19.03 43.26
CA ASP A 699 45.32 -19.76 42.74
C ASP A 699 43.93 -19.54 43.40
N GLU A 700 42.86 -19.22 42.63
CA GLU A 700 41.76 -20.07 42.04
C GLU A 700 40.59 -20.46 43.00
N PRO A 701 39.37 -20.81 42.52
CA PRO A 701 38.61 -20.41 41.31
C PRO A 701 37.12 -20.08 41.62
N VAL A 702 36.32 -19.69 40.60
CA VAL A 702 34.94 -20.16 40.26
C VAL A 702 34.25 -19.21 39.23
N GLU A 703 34.10 -19.75 38.02
CA GLU A 703 33.09 -19.59 36.95
C GLU A 703 32.23 -18.31 36.80
N GLN A 704 32.40 -17.60 35.67
CA GLN A 704 31.38 -17.49 34.59
C GLN A 704 31.92 -16.78 33.34
N ALA A 705 32.07 -17.55 32.25
CA ALA A 705 32.21 -17.10 30.85
C ALA A 705 30.80 -17.08 30.22
N ASP A 706 30.44 -16.41 29.11
CA ASP A 706 31.14 -15.89 27.94
C ASP A 706 30.27 -14.78 27.29
N ASN A 707 30.85 -13.67 26.85
CA ASN A 707 30.21 -12.76 25.88
C ASN A 707 31.20 -11.79 25.18
N ASP A 708 32.34 -12.29 24.68
CA ASP A 708 33.40 -11.42 24.12
C ASP A 708 33.85 -11.77 22.67
N ASP A 709 33.09 -12.61 21.97
CA ASP A 709 33.44 -13.06 20.60
C ASP A 709 32.84 -12.19 19.47
N ASP A 710 31.79 -11.42 19.74
CA ASP A 710 31.14 -10.59 18.71
C ASP A 710 31.86 -9.26 18.43
N ALA A 711 32.52 -8.67 19.44
CA ALA A 711 33.24 -7.41 19.28
C ALA A 711 34.53 -7.55 18.42
N LYS A 712 35.15 -8.74 18.42
CA LYS A 712 36.33 -9.02 17.58
C LYS A 712 35.96 -9.30 16.12
N LYS A 713 34.78 -9.87 15.84
CA LYS A 713 34.30 -10.12 14.46
C LYS A 713 33.95 -8.82 13.73
N GLU A 714 33.31 -7.86 14.38
CA GLU A 714 32.97 -6.56 13.74
C GLU A 714 34.21 -5.73 13.41
N LYS A 715 35.22 -5.69 14.29
CA LYS A 715 36.49 -4.99 14.02
C LYS A 715 37.29 -5.62 12.88
N LYS A 716 37.19 -6.94 12.67
CA LYS A 716 37.87 -7.64 11.57
C LYS A 716 37.15 -7.41 10.23
N LYS A 717 35.82 -7.36 10.23
CA LYS A 717 35.00 -7.07 9.03
C LYS A 717 35.20 -5.64 8.53
N SER A 718 35.20 -4.65 9.43
CA SER A 718 35.42 -3.24 9.03
C SER A 718 36.83 -2.98 8.47
N LYS A 719 37.87 -3.66 8.99
CA LYS A 719 39.23 -3.58 8.42
C LYS A 719 39.33 -4.22 7.03
N ARG A 720 38.60 -5.31 6.76
CA ARG A 720 38.59 -5.98 5.45
C ARG A 720 37.91 -5.11 4.39
N ASP A 721 36.77 -4.51 4.71
CA ASP A 721 36.02 -3.62 3.80
C ASP A 721 36.81 -2.35 3.45
N LYS A 722 37.60 -1.83 4.42
CA LYS A 722 38.46 -0.66 4.19
C LYS A 722 39.65 -0.98 3.28
N LYS A 723 40.20 -2.20 3.37
CA LYS A 723 41.29 -2.68 2.50
C LYS A 723 40.79 -2.89 1.06
N GLU A 724 39.60 -3.47 0.91
CA GLU A 724 39.00 -3.73 -0.40
C GLU A 724 38.60 -2.44 -1.15
N LYS A 725 38.11 -1.42 -0.43
CA LYS A 725 37.87 -0.08 -0.99
C LYS A 725 39.16 0.60 -1.44
N LYS A 726 40.27 0.42 -0.72
CA LYS A 726 41.57 0.99 -1.09
C LYS A 726 42.12 0.34 -2.37
N GLU A 727 42.05 -0.98 -2.48
CA GLU A 727 42.50 -1.70 -3.69
C GLU A 727 41.64 -1.38 -4.93
N LYS A 728 40.31 -1.18 -4.76
CA LYS A 728 39.44 -0.73 -5.87
C LYS A 728 39.76 0.69 -6.32
N LYS A 729 40.14 1.59 -5.40
CA LYS A 729 40.57 2.95 -5.74
C LYS A 729 41.89 2.96 -6.49
N ASP A 730 42.87 2.19 -6.04
CA ASP A 730 44.19 2.10 -6.70
C ASP A 730 44.10 1.45 -8.10
N LYS A 731 43.19 0.50 -8.31
CA LYS A 731 42.90 -0.07 -9.65
C LYS A 731 42.23 0.95 -10.58
N LYS A 732 41.33 1.79 -10.06
CA LYS A 732 40.68 2.85 -10.85
C LYS A 732 41.68 3.91 -11.28
N ASP A 733 42.54 4.36 -10.36
CA ASP A 733 43.56 5.37 -10.65
C ASP A 733 44.61 4.85 -11.65
N LYS A 734 44.96 3.55 -11.61
CA LYS A 734 45.82 2.93 -12.64
C LYS A 734 45.13 2.84 -14.01
N LYS A 735 43.82 2.59 -14.06
CA LYS A 735 43.06 2.53 -15.33
C LYS A 735 42.99 3.90 -15.98
N ASP A 736 42.67 4.93 -15.20
CA ASP A 736 42.58 6.32 -15.68
C ASP A 736 43.94 6.83 -16.17
N LYS A 737 45.04 6.42 -15.51
CA LYS A 737 46.41 6.77 -15.94
C LYS A 737 46.83 6.05 -17.23
N LYS A 738 46.33 4.82 -17.48
CA LYS A 738 46.57 4.07 -18.72
C LYS A 738 45.76 4.64 -19.89
N GLU A 739 44.55 5.11 -19.62
CA GLU A 739 43.68 5.74 -20.62
C GLU A 739 44.17 7.14 -21.03
N LYS A 740 44.71 7.92 -20.08
CA LYS A 740 45.40 9.19 -20.37
C LYS A 740 46.67 9.02 -21.20
N ARG A 741 47.44 7.93 -21.00
CA ARG A 741 48.62 7.66 -21.82
C ARG A 741 48.26 7.29 -23.26
N ARG A 742 47.23 6.46 -23.45
CA ARG A 742 46.74 6.12 -24.80
C ARG A 742 46.27 7.35 -25.58
N ARG A 743 45.55 8.27 -24.92
CA ARG A 743 45.14 9.53 -25.57
C ARG A 743 46.29 10.47 -25.91
N ALA A 744 47.38 10.44 -25.13
CA ALA A 744 48.56 11.26 -25.42
C ALA A 744 49.44 10.65 -26.53
N ASP A 745 49.41 9.32 -26.68
CA ASP A 745 50.08 8.63 -27.80
C ASP A 745 49.30 8.82 -29.10
N ASP A 746 47.96 8.81 -29.06
CA ASP A 746 47.09 9.06 -30.23
C ASP A 746 47.16 10.53 -30.73
N GLU A 747 47.47 11.51 -29.86
CA GLU A 747 47.64 12.93 -30.22
C GLU A 747 49.05 13.25 -30.79
N MET A 748 50.00 12.31 -30.78
CA MET A 748 51.34 12.49 -31.35
C MET A 748 51.52 11.82 -32.73
N GLU A 749 50.51 11.10 -33.24
CA GLU A 749 50.53 10.48 -34.58
C GLU A 749 49.58 11.15 -35.60
N GLU A 750 49.01 12.33 -35.29
CA GLU A 750 48.30 13.22 -36.25
C GLU A 750 49.15 14.41 -36.72
#